data_AF-A0A933WVU4-F1
#
_entry.id   AF-A0A933WVU4-F1
#
_cell.length_a   1.000
_cell.length_b   1.000
_cell.length_c   1.000
_cell.angle_alpha   90.00
_cell.angle_beta   90.00
_cell.angle_gamma   90.00
#
_symmetry.space_group_name_H-M   'P 1'
#
loop_
_entity.id
_entity.type
_entity.pdbx_description
1 polymer ?
#
loop_
_entity_poly.entity_id
_entity_poly.type
_entity_poly.pdbx_seq_one_letter_code
_entity_poly.pdbx_strand_id
1 'polypeptide(L)'
;MRSPVRPAFAFLFLCVAVPLAAAQVALPPSTSKSRGNLAPHHVCSVCGARNYSVPSNARVGEDGQPIAYCATCKKETAHTGGASEPGLHAPQGSGSGATGTGGLRIPPGGEVPGRGAKPDAPSNPAPNSGANAPAPAPQAPQSAPAGGAKLADGPAAFVFQELTRLETTDDPLVGKAVDTLASMGEAGLAAARAELASERPARLFVAARVLLAGGAGADVDLVLVRASAKLPTVVCTPLAEALAKADPVRASPAWFAEALAHPTGAMRVACERVLRRELGPALVPVLVPVLASKRPEVRHLALGLLADVDDPAAVDRLFAHLADPRASVAQIAVHALASRPGADIDARLLSRAFGQRWILRDEAYALLAIVEREERTLHPLIDERHVDALLGGLQASDRFVSGTCAAALAGIGFRSAHPRDTAWLDQQVVDSLVVVVSGRVFHDDLSSLTGTAAARLQLVSGQELGQDGPKWIEWWLSARDGHVARRAWIEVAPGDEDALLVRWRADGDAALLIGPAAKAPVAASTGRVAESVVHLTEAETRGLLAVFQKEGLFGPEKLPGARGRRGAGERALELTVAGRGKAFQVGEDAREPWFERAAAAVSAARERNRWQRFAPPDRSQYSFWQEQSPWWSLEHTPAERAVRSKALVFAAITGQRPSEREAGIQELVRIYVEPEARDASDFDAFLVL
;
A
#
# COMPACT_ATOMS: atom_id res chain seq x y z
N MET A 1 6.81 -78.13 -5.40
CA MET A 1 7.96 -78.07 -6.34
C MET A 1 8.14 -76.62 -6.80
N ARG A 2 9.30 -76.05 -6.41
CA ARG A 2 10.04 -74.88 -6.93
C ARG A 2 9.37 -73.49 -7.04
N SER A 3 9.77 -72.63 -6.09
CA SER A 3 9.83 -71.15 -6.15
C SER A 3 10.74 -70.60 -7.25
N PRO A 4 10.67 -69.28 -7.51
CA PRO A 4 11.85 -68.44 -7.70
C PRO A 4 11.82 -67.23 -6.74
N VAL A 5 12.76 -67.12 -5.79
CA VAL A 5 14.00 -66.31 -5.82
C VAL A 5 13.77 -64.79 -5.92
N ARG A 6 13.99 -64.11 -4.79
CA ARG A 6 14.17 -62.65 -4.62
C ARG A 6 15.60 -62.24 -5.02
N PRO A 7 15.85 -60.99 -5.42
CA PRO A 7 17.12 -60.32 -5.16
C PRO A 7 16.97 -59.30 -4.02
N ALA A 8 17.87 -59.40 -3.05
CA ALA A 8 18.08 -58.42 -1.99
C ALA A 8 19.02 -57.32 -2.51
N PHE A 9 18.59 -56.06 -2.42
CA PHE A 9 19.48 -54.90 -2.54
C PHE A 9 19.65 -54.28 -1.15
N ALA A 10 20.84 -54.48 -0.57
CA ALA A 10 21.28 -53.83 0.64
C ALA A 10 21.85 -52.44 0.26
N PHE A 11 21.21 -51.37 0.71
CA PHE A 11 21.80 -50.03 0.70
C PHE A 11 22.34 -49.74 2.10
N LEU A 12 23.67 -49.75 2.19
CA LEU A 12 24.47 -49.31 3.34
C LEU A 12 24.57 -47.78 3.25
N PHE A 13 23.87 -47.03 4.12
CA PHE A 13 24.16 -45.60 4.29
C PHE A 13 24.97 -45.42 5.57
N LEU A 14 26.22 -44.99 5.36
CA LEU A 14 27.21 -44.70 6.37
C LEU A 14 26.86 -43.36 7.04
N CYS A 15 26.46 -43.39 8.31
CA CYS A 15 26.33 -42.20 9.14
C CYS A 15 27.72 -41.73 9.60
N VAL A 16 28.24 -40.64 9.01
CA VAL A 16 29.37 -39.90 9.56
C VAL A 16 28.80 -38.75 10.40
N ALA A 17 28.93 -38.88 11.72
CA ALA A 17 28.64 -37.83 12.67
C ALA A 17 29.74 -36.75 12.63
N VAL A 18 29.36 -35.50 12.38
CA VAL A 18 30.22 -34.32 12.59
C VAL A 18 29.60 -33.51 13.72
N PRO A 19 30.35 -33.17 14.79
CA PRO A 19 29.81 -32.36 15.89
C PRO A 19 29.83 -30.88 15.48
N LEU A 20 28.66 -30.26 15.31
CA LEU A 20 28.53 -28.81 15.26
C LEU A 20 28.24 -28.31 16.67
N ALA A 21 29.28 -27.73 17.28
CA ALA A 21 29.19 -27.04 18.55
C ALA A 21 28.26 -25.83 18.44
N ALA A 22 27.26 -25.78 19.33
CA ALA A 22 26.36 -24.65 19.47
C ALA A 22 27.09 -23.46 20.10
N ALA A 23 27.32 -22.41 19.34
CA ALA A 23 27.70 -21.10 19.88
C ALA A 23 26.44 -20.41 20.43
N GLN A 24 26.31 -20.37 21.75
CA GLN A 24 25.33 -19.56 22.45
C GLN A 24 25.71 -18.07 22.32
N VAL A 25 24.90 -17.29 21.61
CA VAL A 25 24.94 -15.82 21.68
C VAL A 25 23.89 -15.38 22.69
N ALA A 26 24.36 -14.92 23.85
CA ALA A 26 23.51 -14.28 24.87
C ALA A 26 23.15 -12.86 24.41
N LEU A 27 21.85 -12.55 24.34
CA LEU A 27 21.35 -11.19 24.10
C LEU A 27 21.08 -10.46 25.43
N PRO A 28 21.41 -9.17 25.57
CA PRO A 28 21.13 -8.39 26.76
C PRO A 28 19.63 -8.02 26.87
N PRO A 29 19.14 -7.66 28.06
CA PRO A 29 17.72 -7.38 28.28
C PRO A 29 17.28 -6.10 27.54
N SER A 30 16.16 -6.18 26.82
CA SER A 30 15.59 -5.04 26.09
C SER A 30 14.87 -4.09 27.04
N THR A 31 15.42 -2.89 27.24
CA THR A 31 14.67 -1.73 27.75
C THR A 31 14.85 -0.56 26.79
N SER A 32 13.86 -0.32 25.94
CA SER A 32 13.36 1.01 25.54
C SER A 32 12.35 0.88 24.40
N LYS A 33 11.33 1.75 24.44
CA LYS A 33 10.32 1.88 23.38
C LYS A 33 11.00 2.38 22.11
N SER A 34 11.02 1.57 21.04
CA SER A 34 11.57 2.00 19.75
C SER A 34 10.65 3.04 19.10
N ARG A 35 11.14 4.27 18.96
CA ARG A 35 10.69 5.18 17.90
C ARG A 35 11.32 4.68 16.59
N GLY A 36 10.54 4.62 15.52
CA GLY A 36 10.95 4.00 14.25
C GLY A 36 12.30 4.50 13.74
N ASN A 37 13.13 3.55 13.27
CA ASN A 37 14.42 3.84 12.64
C ASN A 37 14.20 4.65 11.36
N LEU A 38 14.68 5.90 11.33
CA LEU A 38 14.71 6.74 10.14
C LEU A 38 15.73 6.17 9.14
N ALA A 39 15.35 6.11 7.86
CA ALA A 39 16.26 5.70 6.79
C ALA A 39 17.53 6.59 6.76
N PRO A 40 18.71 6.04 6.41
CA PRO A 40 19.92 6.82 6.23
C PRO A 40 19.68 7.95 5.23
N HIS A 41 20.13 9.15 5.56
CA HIS A 41 19.96 10.32 4.72
C HIS A 41 21.20 11.19 4.77
N HIS A 42 21.41 11.93 3.69
CA HIS A 42 22.39 13.01 3.67
C HIS A 42 21.68 14.35 3.83
N VAL A 43 22.40 15.37 4.27
CA VAL A 43 21.87 16.71 4.50
C VAL A 43 22.55 17.67 3.55
N CYS A 44 21.77 18.41 2.77
CA CYS A 44 22.31 19.43 1.87
C CYS A 44 23.05 20.50 2.68
N SER A 45 24.32 20.75 2.37
CA SER A 45 25.14 21.74 3.08
C SER A 45 24.68 23.19 2.88
N VAL A 46 23.83 23.44 1.86
CA VAL A 46 23.33 24.77 1.53
C VAL A 46 21.99 25.09 2.20
N CYS A 47 21.04 24.14 2.23
CA CYS A 47 19.68 24.40 2.75
C CYS A 47 19.26 23.51 3.93
N GLY A 48 20.09 22.57 4.35
CA GLY A 48 19.76 21.64 5.45
C GLY A 48 18.69 20.61 5.11
N ALA A 49 18.19 20.56 3.86
CA ALA A 49 17.20 19.58 3.46
C ALA A 49 17.78 18.16 3.44
N ARG A 50 17.00 17.20 3.94
CA ARG A 50 17.34 15.77 3.88
C ARG A 50 17.22 15.26 2.45
N ASN A 51 18.24 14.57 1.99
CA ASN A 51 18.33 13.96 0.68
C ASN A 51 18.54 12.46 0.85
N TYR A 52 17.55 11.68 0.42
CA TYR A 52 17.53 10.22 0.47
C TYR A 52 18.01 9.59 -0.85
N SER A 53 18.35 10.41 -1.85
CA SER A 53 18.66 9.99 -3.21
C SER A 53 20.13 10.18 -3.58
N VAL A 54 21.02 10.35 -2.60
CA VAL A 54 22.47 10.41 -2.85
C VAL A 54 22.97 8.99 -3.17
N PRO A 55 23.40 8.72 -4.41
CA PRO A 55 23.89 7.38 -4.76
C PRO A 55 25.25 7.13 -4.12
N SER A 56 25.56 5.86 -3.82
CA SER A 56 26.83 5.46 -3.18
C SER A 56 28.09 5.77 -4.00
N ASN A 57 27.93 6.09 -5.29
CA ASN A 57 28.98 6.49 -6.22
C ASN A 57 28.89 7.98 -6.64
N ALA A 58 28.23 8.83 -5.84
CA ALA A 58 28.13 10.26 -6.12
C ALA A 58 29.52 10.91 -6.27
N ARG A 59 29.63 11.87 -7.21
CA ARG A 59 30.87 12.65 -7.40
C ARG A 59 31.19 13.38 -6.11
N VAL A 60 32.45 13.37 -5.69
CA VAL A 60 32.89 14.02 -4.44
C VAL A 60 33.44 15.42 -4.75
N GLY A 61 33.08 16.41 -3.94
CA GLY A 61 33.61 17.77 -4.02
C GLY A 61 35.02 17.91 -3.45
N GLU A 62 35.62 19.10 -3.58
CA GLU A 62 36.95 19.41 -3.04
C GLU A 62 37.04 19.24 -1.51
N ASP A 63 35.90 19.32 -0.83
CA ASP A 63 35.71 19.14 0.61
C ASP A 63 35.48 17.68 1.03
N GLY A 64 35.57 16.73 0.11
CA GLY A 64 35.37 15.31 0.38
C GLY A 64 33.90 14.91 0.57
N GLN A 65 32.94 15.81 0.33
CA GLN A 65 31.50 15.55 0.48
C GLN A 65 30.87 15.10 -0.85
N PRO A 66 29.92 14.15 -0.84
CA PRO A 66 29.20 13.76 -2.03
C PRO A 66 28.35 14.93 -2.58
N ILE A 67 28.50 15.19 -3.87
CA ILE A 67 27.70 16.15 -4.63
C ILE A 67 26.50 15.40 -5.20
N ALA A 68 25.30 15.87 -4.85
CA ALA A 68 24.05 15.34 -5.34
C ALA A 68 23.07 16.47 -5.63
N TYR A 69 22.06 16.20 -6.46
CA TYR A 69 21.00 17.17 -6.74
C TYR A 69 20.13 17.36 -5.49
N CYS A 70 20.02 18.60 -5.00
CA CYS A 70 19.12 18.93 -3.91
C CYS A 70 17.78 19.44 -4.46
N ALA A 71 16.69 18.73 -4.14
CA ALA A 71 15.33 19.11 -4.59
C ALA A 71 14.91 20.51 -4.13
N THR A 72 15.37 20.94 -2.95
CA THR A 72 15.08 22.27 -2.39
C THR A 72 15.91 23.37 -3.07
N CYS A 73 17.21 23.16 -3.26
CA CYS A 73 18.09 24.15 -3.91
C CYS A 73 17.99 24.14 -5.45
N LYS A 74 17.40 23.11 -6.05
CA LYS A 74 17.30 22.86 -7.49
C LYS A 74 18.63 22.90 -8.25
N LYS A 75 19.72 22.54 -7.57
CA LYS A 75 21.07 22.45 -8.13
C LYS A 75 21.86 21.35 -7.43
N GLU A 76 22.98 20.95 -8.02
CA GLU A 76 23.95 20.08 -7.37
C GLU A 76 24.61 20.82 -6.20
N THR A 77 24.57 20.21 -5.02
CA THR A 77 25.17 20.74 -3.80
C THR A 77 25.92 19.64 -3.07
N ALA A 78 26.94 20.01 -2.29
CA ALA A 78 27.56 19.09 -1.35
C ALA A 78 26.54 18.65 -0.28
N HIS A 79 26.64 17.39 0.16
CA HIS A 79 25.77 16.84 1.19
C HIS A 79 26.58 16.11 2.26
N THR A 80 26.33 16.42 3.53
CA THR A 80 26.97 15.76 4.67
C THR A 80 26.17 14.54 5.10
N GLY A 81 26.85 13.46 5.50
CA GLY A 81 26.17 12.30 6.09
C GLY A 81 25.41 12.72 7.35
N GLY A 82 24.09 12.49 7.40
CA GLY A 82 23.31 12.75 8.60
C GLY A 82 23.76 11.82 9.71
N ALA A 83 24.16 12.36 10.86
CA ALA A 83 24.54 11.55 12.02
C ALA A 83 23.36 10.65 12.43
N SER A 84 23.54 9.34 12.28
CA SER A 84 22.86 8.39 13.16
C SER A 84 23.33 8.68 14.60
N GLU A 85 22.40 8.82 15.55
CA GLU A 85 22.72 9.04 16.96
C GLU A 85 23.79 8.03 17.46
N PRO A 86 24.72 8.45 18.34
CA PRO A 86 25.90 7.67 18.67
C PRO A 86 25.56 6.47 19.54
N GLY A 87 25.77 5.27 19.00
CA GLY A 87 25.67 4.02 19.74
C GLY A 87 26.65 2.96 19.22
N LEU A 88 27.63 2.66 20.07
CA LEU A 88 28.58 1.54 20.03
C LEU A 88 29.83 1.67 19.12
N HIS A 89 30.96 1.86 19.81
CA HIS A 89 32.33 1.83 19.33
C HIS A 89 32.68 0.51 18.62
N ALA A 90 33.33 0.61 17.46
CA ALA A 90 34.07 -0.50 16.85
C ALA A 90 35.47 -0.60 17.51
N PRO A 91 35.98 -1.81 17.81
CA PRO A 91 37.32 -1.95 18.35
C PRO A 91 38.36 -1.76 17.25
N GLN A 92 39.40 -0.98 17.58
CA GLN A 92 40.63 -0.89 16.81
C GLN A 92 41.34 -2.25 16.80
N GLY A 93 41.62 -2.77 15.61
CA GLY A 93 42.44 -3.95 15.38
C GLY A 93 43.54 -3.65 14.36
N SER A 94 44.77 -3.69 14.84
CA SER A 94 46.06 -3.49 14.16
C SER A 94 46.25 -4.37 12.92
N GLY A 95 46.97 -3.83 11.93
CA GLY A 95 47.16 -4.42 10.62
C GLY A 95 48.13 -5.61 10.53
N SER A 96 48.11 -6.24 9.36
CA SER A 96 49.28 -6.78 8.68
C SER A 96 48.98 -6.86 7.18
N GLY A 97 49.96 -6.47 6.36
CA GLY A 97 49.79 -6.36 4.91
C GLY A 97 49.91 -7.70 4.19
N ALA A 98 49.23 -7.80 3.06
CA ALA A 98 49.65 -8.66 1.96
C ALA A 98 49.08 -8.11 0.65
N THR A 99 49.99 -7.76 -0.25
CA THR A 99 49.79 -7.41 -1.65
C THR A 99 49.04 -8.51 -2.40
N GLY A 100 47.99 -8.14 -3.13
CA GLY A 100 47.24 -9.05 -4.00
C GLY A 100 46.48 -8.28 -5.08
N THR A 101 47.20 -7.88 -6.13
CA THR A 101 46.65 -7.36 -7.38
C THR A 101 45.77 -8.39 -8.07
N GLY A 102 44.46 -8.11 -8.17
CA GLY A 102 43.48 -8.90 -8.91
C GLY A 102 42.52 -8.02 -9.70
N GLY A 103 43.07 -7.16 -10.56
CA GLY A 103 42.27 -6.34 -11.47
C GLY A 103 41.71 -7.19 -12.62
N LEU A 104 40.41 -7.44 -12.61
CA LEU A 104 39.66 -7.94 -13.77
C LEU A 104 39.61 -6.85 -14.84
N ARG A 105 40.48 -7.00 -15.86
CA ARG A 105 40.45 -6.22 -17.09
C ARG A 105 39.30 -6.70 -17.97
N ILE A 106 38.33 -5.82 -18.24
CA ILE A 106 37.34 -5.99 -19.31
C ILE A 106 37.97 -5.46 -20.62
N PRO A 107 37.99 -6.23 -21.71
CA PRO A 107 38.55 -5.78 -22.99
C PRO A 107 37.65 -4.74 -23.68
N PRO A 108 38.21 -3.77 -24.45
CA PRO A 108 37.41 -2.80 -25.19
C PRO A 108 36.82 -3.47 -26.44
N GLY A 109 35.49 -3.55 -26.49
CA GLY A 109 34.75 -4.02 -27.65
C GLY A 109 34.71 -2.97 -28.76
N GLY A 110 35.43 -3.26 -29.85
CA GLY A 110 34.89 -3.35 -31.21
C GLY A 110 34.16 -2.14 -31.83
N GLU A 111 34.79 -1.59 -32.85
CA GLU A 111 34.29 -0.63 -33.83
C GLU A 111 32.87 -0.94 -34.36
N VAL A 112 32.04 0.10 -34.43
CA VAL A 112 30.78 0.12 -35.19
C VAL A 112 31.07 0.66 -36.60
N PRO A 113 30.84 -0.10 -37.68
CA PRO A 113 30.92 0.46 -39.02
C PRO A 113 29.59 1.09 -39.44
N GLY A 114 29.68 2.34 -39.90
CA GLY A 114 29.19 2.70 -41.23
C GLY A 114 27.70 3.00 -41.40
N ARG A 115 27.43 4.32 -41.54
CA ARG A 115 26.29 4.94 -42.24
C ARG A 115 25.73 4.14 -43.42
N GLY A 116 24.40 4.04 -43.48
CA GLY A 116 23.63 3.74 -44.69
C GLY A 116 22.38 4.61 -44.80
N ALA A 117 22.39 5.51 -45.78
CA ALA A 117 21.29 6.10 -46.55
C ALA A 117 19.94 6.45 -45.88
N LYS A 118 19.64 7.76 -45.86
CA LYS A 118 18.28 8.32 -45.98
C LYS A 118 17.66 7.90 -47.33
N PRO A 119 16.38 7.49 -47.36
CA PRO A 119 15.55 7.64 -48.54
C PRO A 119 14.53 8.76 -48.36
N ASP A 120 14.27 9.41 -49.50
CA ASP A 120 13.52 10.63 -49.69
C ASP A 120 12.05 10.58 -49.28
N ALA A 121 11.57 11.75 -48.83
CA ALA A 121 10.16 12.06 -48.68
C ALA A 121 9.50 12.23 -50.06
N PRO A 122 8.30 11.68 -50.30
CA PRO A 122 7.48 12.12 -51.41
C PRO A 122 6.71 13.38 -51.00
N SER A 123 7.03 14.45 -51.72
CA SER A 123 6.30 15.70 -51.83
C SER A 123 4.91 15.48 -52.42
N ASN A 124 3.93 16.21 -51.91
CA ASN A 124 2.64 16.41 -52.58
C ASN A 124 2.22 17.89 -52.45
N PRO A 125 1.37 18.39 -53.37
CA PRO A 125 1.59 19.66 -54.03
C PRO A 125 0.73 20.79 -53.44
N ALA A 126 1.23 22.01 -53.63
CA ALA A 126 0.51 23.25 -53.35
C ALA A 126 -0.71 23.41 -54.29
N PRO A 127 -1.81 24.01 -53.81
CA PRO A 127 -2.73 24.73 -54.67
C PRO A 127 -2.63 26.24 -54.45
N ASN A 128 -2.38 26.92 -55.57
CA ASN A 128 -2.76 28.27 -55.97
C ASN A 128 -3.16 29.31 -54.89
N SER A 129 -2.29 30.30 -54.82
CA SER A 129 -2.50 31.68 -54.41
C SER A 129 -3.61 32.36 -55.22
N GLY A 130 -4.77 32.56 -54.59
CA GLY A 130 -5.81 33.52 -55.00
C GLY A 130 -5.84 34.67 -53.99
N ALA A 131 -5.63 35.88 -54.50
CA ALA A 131 -5.49 37.12 -53.75
C ALA A 131 -6.72 37.47 -52.88
N ASN A 132 -6.47 37.75 -51.60
CA ASN A 132 -7.20 38.75 -50.82
C ASN A 132 -6.26 39.24 -49.72
N ALA A 133 -5.85 40.51 -49.83
CA ALA A 133 -5.01 41.18 -48.85
C ALA A 133 -5.77 41.30 -47.51
N PRO A 134 -5.21 40.84 -46.38
CA PRO A 134 -5.75 41.18 -45.08
C PRO A 134 -5.32 42.60 -44.69
N ALA A 135 -6.29 43.36 -44.19
CA ALA A 135 -6.12 44.66 -43.55
C ALA A 135 -5.01 44.63 -42.48
N PRO A 136 -4.31 45.76 -42.24
CA PRO A 136 -3.22 45.81 -41.27
C PRO A 136 -3.71 45.38 -39.88
N ALA A 137 -2.93 44.49 -39.25
CA ALA A 137 -3.14 44.07 -37.88
C ALA A 137 -3.30 45.29 -36.95
N PRO A 138 -4.21 45.27 -35.96
CA PRO A 138 -4.24 46.28 -34.93
C PRO A 138 -2.87 46.30 -34.26
N GLN A 139 -2.20 47.45 -34.36
CA GLN A 139 -0.93 47.70 -33.70
C GLN A 139 -1.08 47.32 -32.22
N ALA A 140 -0.18 46.46 -31.75
CA ALA A 140 -0.01 46.24 -30.32
C ALA A 140 0.08 47.61 -29.62
N PRO A 141 -0.64 47.84 -28.51
CA PRO A 141 -0.47 49.06 -27.75
C PRO A 141 1.01 49.19 -27.42
N GLN A 142 1.60 50.28 -27.90
CA GLN A 142 3.00 50.60 -27.75
C GLN A 142 3.38 50.41 -26.29
N SER A 143 4.41 49.58 -26.08
CA SER A 143 5.06 49.38 -24.80
C SER A 143 5.38 50.75 -24.17
N ALA A 144 4.63 51.09 -23.12
CA ALA A 144 4.98 52.18 -22.22
C ALA A 144 6.41 51.94 -21.69
N PRO A 145 7.19 53.01 -21.46
CA PRO A 145 8.60 52.85 -21.17
C PRO A 145 8.77 52.08 -19.86
N ALA A 146 9.72 51.15 -19.85
CA ALA A 146 10.34 50.61 -18.63
C ALA A 146 11.14 51.74 -17.96
N GLY A 147 10.42 52.71 -17.39
CA GLY A 147 10.95 53.72 -16.51
C GLY A 147 10.38 53.45 -15.14
N GLY A 148 11.25 53.09 -14.18
CA GLY A 148 10.91 53.24 -12.78
C GLY A 148 10.63 54.71 -12.52
N ALA A 149 9.37 55.13 -12.66
CA ALA A 149 8.92 56.39 -12.14
C ALA A 149 9.16 56.31 -10.64
N LYS A 150 10.21 56.99 -10.16
CA LYS A 150 10.39 57.22 -8.73
C LYS A 150 9.04 57.72 -8.22
N LEU A 151 8.47 57.00 -7.25
CA LEU A 151 7.41 57.55 -6.44
C LEU A 151 7.84 58.96 -6.03
N ALA A 152 7.03 59.97 -6.39
CA ALA A 152 7.24 61.31 -5.89
C ALA A 152 7.27 61.25 -4.35
N ASP A 153 8.23 61.94 -3.73
CA ASP A 153 8.42 61.95 -2.28
C ASP A 153 7.10 62.32 -1.58
N GLY A 154 6.42 61.32 -0.99
CA GLY A 154 5.09 61.48 -0.44
C GLY A 154 4.70 60.36 0.52
N PRO A 155 3.63 60.54 1.32
CA PRO A 155 3.25 59.61 2.39
C PRO A 155 3.05 58.15 1.93
N ALA A 156 2.53 57.94 0.72
CA ALA A 156 2.35 56.60 0.15
C ALA A 156 3.68 55.91 -0.19
N ALA A 157 4.70 56.67 -0.63
CA ALA A 157 6.04 56.17 -0.93
C ALA A 157 6.73 55.66 0.34
N PHE A 158 6.58 56.38 1.45
CA PHE A 158 7.10 55.99 2.75
C PHE A 158 6.51 54.65 3.22
N VAL A 159 5.18 54.46 3.08
CA VAL A 159 4.53 53.19 3.45
C VAL A 159 5.11 52.01 2.66
N PHE A 160 5.28 52.15 1.33
CA PHE A 160 5.90 51.10 0.52
C PHE A 160 7.40 50.88 0.80
N GLN A 161 8.12 51.94 1.21
CA GLN A 161 9.52 51.82 1.62
C GLN A 161 9.64 50.95 2.87
N GLU A 162 8.78 51.16 3.87
CA GLU A 162 8.78 50.34 5.10
C GLU A 162 8.45 48.86 4.82
N LEU A 163 7.59 48.59 3.84
CA LEU A 163 7.30 47.22 3.38
C LEU A 163 8.50 46.52 2.70
N THR A 164 9.53 47.25 2.29
CA THR A 164 10.73 46.66 1.66
C THR A 164 11.50 45.74 2.63
N ARG A 165 11.35 45.97 3.93
CA ARG A 165 11.98 45.18 4.99
C ARG A 165 11.26 43.85 5.26
N LEU A 166 10.07 43.64 4.69
CA LEU A 166 9.27 42.44 4.90
C LEU A 166 9.53 41.40 3.80
N GLU A 167 9.79 40.18 4.22
CA GLU A 167 9.97 39.03 3.33
C GLU A 167 8.67 38.23 3.13
N THR A 168 7.68 38.40 4.01
CA THR A 168 6.42 37.64 4.03
C THR A 168 5.20 38.54 3.82
N THR A 169 4.09 37.93 3.42
CA THR A 169 2.80 38.61 3.18
C THR A 169 1.86 38.58 4.39
N ASP A 170 2.21 37.82 5.43
CA ASP A 170 1.34 37.55 6.59
C ASP A 170 1.61 38.49 7.77
N ASP A 171 2.53 39.45 7.61
CA ASP A 171 2.88 40.41 8.66
C ASP A 171 1.68 41.36 8.94
N PRO A 172 1.32 41.62 10.21
CA PRO A 172 0.26 42.57 10.56
C PRO A 172 0.40 43.97 9.94
N LEU A 173 1.63 44.39 9.63
CA LEU A 173 1.91 45.65 8.94
C LEU A 173 1.34 45.68 7.52
N VAL A 174 1.19 44.54 6.85
CA VAL A 174 0.57 44.44 5.51
C VAL A 174 -0.87 44.94 5.55
N GLY A 175 -1.66 44.51 6.55
CA GLY A 175 -3.04 44.97 6.73
C GLY A 175 -3.11 46.48 6.99
N LYS A 176 -2.31 46.97 7.93
CA LYS A 176 -2.24 48.41 8.25
C LYS A 176 -1.80 49.25 7.06
N ALA A 177 -0.86 48.77 6.25
CA ALA A 177 -0.40 49.45 5.05
C ALA A 177 -1.51 49.56 4.00
N VAL A 178 -2.30 48.50 3.80
CA VAL A 178 -3.47 48.52 2.91
C VAL A 178 -4.48 49.57 3.38
N ASP A 179 -4.86 49.57 4.66
CA ASP A 179 -5.84 50.52 5.20
C ASP A 179 -5.36 51.97 5.09
N THR A 180 -4.08 52.20 5.42
CA THR A 180 -3.43 53.50 5.34
C THR A 180 -3.43 54.02 3.90
N LEU A 181 -2.98 53.20 2.94
CA LEU A 181 -2.93 53.58 1.52
C LEU A 181 -4.33 53.77 0.93
N ALA A 182 -5.30 52.93 1.29
CA ALA A 182 -6.68 53.09 0.86
C ALA A 182 -7.28 54.42 1.36
N SER A 183 -6.99 54.81 2.61
CA SER A 183 -7.45 56.09 3.17
C SER A 183 -6.89 57.34 2.45
N MET A 184 -5.79 57.19 1.71
CA MET A 184 -5.17 58.27 0.93
C MET A 184 -5.86 58.52 -0.44
N GLY A 185 -6.89 57.73 -0.78
CA GLY A 185 -7.64 57.88 -2.03
C GLY A 185 -6.77 57.70 -3.28
N GLU A 186 -6.93 58.59 -4.26
CA GLU A 186 -6.23 58.49 -5.55
C GLU A 186 -4.70 58.52 -5.42
N ALA A 187 -4.15 59.22 -4.42
CA ALA A 187 -2.70 59.21 -4.18
C ALA A 187 -2.20 57.81 -3.77
N GLY A 188 -2.99 57.09 -2.97
CA GLY A 188 -2.70 55.70 -2.59
C GLY A 188 -2.87 54.71 -3.74
N LEU A 189 -3.93 54.88 -4.54
CA LEU A 189 -4.18 54.07 -5.74
C LEU A 189 -3.08 54.27 -6.80
N ALA A 190 -2.67 55.51 -7.08
CA ALA A 190 -1.59 55.80 -8.01
C ALA A 190 -0.26 55.18 -7.57
N ALA A 191 0.06 55.25 -6.27
CA ALA A 191 1.22 54.58 -5.70
C ALA A 191 1.13 53.04 -5.84
N ALA A 192 -0.04 52.46 -5.59
CA ALA A 192 -0.26 51.03 -5.74
C ALA A 192 -0.13 50.57 -7.20
N ARG A 193 -0.62 51.33 -8.19
CA ARG A 193 -0.43 51.04 -9.63
C ARG A 193 1.06 50.98 -9.99
N ALA A 194 1.86 51.91 -9.49
CA ALA A 194 3.32 51.92 -9.72
C ALA A 194 4.02 50.70 -9.08
N GLU A 195 3.54 50.26 -7.91
CA GLU A 195 4.14 49.18 -7.14
C GLU A 195 3.68 47.76 -7.52
N LEU A 196 2.64 47.64 -8.35
CA LEU A 196 2.14 46.35 -8.81
C LEU A 196 3.19 45.55 -9.63
N ALA A 197 4.12 46.24 -10.27
CA ALA A 197 5.24 45.64 -11.00
C ALA A 197 6.43 45.22 -10.10
N SER A 198 6.36 45.48 -8.79
CA SER A 198 7.45 45.16 -7.86
C SER A 198 7.71 43.65 -7.76
N GLU A 199 8.98 43.25 -7.68
CA GLU A 199 9.37 41.86 -7.41
C GLU A 199 9.45 41.57 -5.89
N ARG A 200 9.24 42.58 -5.05
CA ARG A 200 9.22 42.43 -3.58
C ARG A 200 7.84 41.94 -3.13
N PRO A 201 7.74 40.77 -2.48
CA PRO A 201 6.46 40.14 -2.16
C PRO A 201 5.45 41.02 -1.42
N ALA A 202 5.88 41.65 -0.32
CA ALA A 202 5.00 42.48 0.51
C ALA A 202 4.51 43.73 -0.25
N ARG A 203 5.37 44.37 -1.04
CA ARG A 203 5.00 45.56 -1.83
C ARG A 203 4.00 45.21 -2.92
N LEU A 204 4.28 44.17 -3.71
CA LEU A 204 3.36 43.68 -4.74
C LEU A 204 2.00 43.34 -4.12
N PHE A 205 2.00 42.56 -3.04
CA PHE A 205 0.77 42.09 -2.43
C PHE A 205 -0.07 43.23 -1.82
N VAL A 206 0.57 44.18 -1.13
CA VAL A 206 -0.13 45.38 -0.63
C VAL A 206 -0.68 46.21 -1.78
N ALA A 207 0.11 46.44 -2.84
CA ALA A 207 -0.33 47.16 -4.02
C ALA A 207 -1.57 46.50 -4.65
N ALA A 208 -1.53 45.18 -4.87
CA ALA A 208 -2.67 44.44 -5.39
C ALA A 208 -3.90 44.56 -4.48
N ARG A 209 -3.75 44.43 -3.16
CA ARG A 209 -4.88 44.55 -2.22
C ARG A 209 -5.49 45.96 -2.17
N VAL A 210 -4.69 47.01 -2.26
CA VAL A 210 -5.17 48.40 -2.31
C VAL A 210 -5.99 48.62 -3.57
N LEU A 211 -5.49 48.14 -4.73
CA LEU A 211 -6.21 48.24 -6.00
C LEU A 211 -7.51 47.42 -6.01
N LEU A 212 -7.51 46.23 -5.43
CA LEU A 212 -8.72 45.40 -5.31
C LEU A 212 -9.76 45.99 -4.35
N ALA A 213 -9.34 46.70 -3.29
CA ALA A 213 -10.25 47.23 -2.28
C ALA A 213 -10.84 48.59 -2.65
N GLY A 214 -10.08 49.46 -3.32
CA GLY A 214 -10.48 50.84 -3.60
C GLY A 214 -10.37 51.28 -5.06
N GLY A 215 -9.87 50.43 -5.96
CA GLY A 215 -9.68 50.76 -7.37
C GLY A 215 -10.94 50.62 -8.22
N ALA A 216 -10.89 51.21 -9.41
CA ALA A 216 -11.94 51.02 -10.42
C ALA A 216 -11.78 49.67 -11.12
N GLY A 217 -12.73 49.28 -11.98
CA GLY A 217 -12.63 48.00 -12.72
C GLY A 217 -11.33 47.84 -13.52
N ALA A 218 -10.77 48.93 -14.06
CA ALA A 218 -9.48 48.91 -14.75
C ALA A 218 -8.30 48.55 -13.82
N ASP A 219 -8.39 48.87 -12.53
CA ASP A 219 -7.36 48.52 -11.55
C ASP A 219 -7.39 47.02 -11.23
N VAL A 220 -8.59 46.43 -11.16
CA VAL A 220 -8.75 44.97 -11.04
C VAL A 220 -8.15 44.26 -12.26
N ASP A 221 -8.38 44.78 -13.46
CA ASP A 221 -7.79 44.23 -14.69
C ASP A 221 -6.25 44.26 -14.65
N LEU A 222 -5.66 45.36 -14.15
CA LEU A 222 -4.22 45.44 -13.95
C LEU A 222 -3.71 44.35 -12.99
N VAL A 223 -4.43 44.11 -11.88
CA VAL A 223 -4.07 43.04 -10.93
C VAL A 223 -4.19 41.67 -11.57
N LEU A 224 -5.25 41.39 -12.36
CA LEU A 224 -5.43 40.12 -13.07
C LEU A 224 -4.33 39.88 -14.12
N VAL A 225 -3.96 40.92 -14.89
CA VAL A 225 -2.86 40.87 -15.84
C VAL A 225 -1.55 40.57 -15.11
N ARG A 226 -1.28 41.24 -13.99
CA ARG A 226 -0.09 40.97 -13.17
C ARG A 226 -0.09 39.56 -12.59
N ALA A 227 -1.26 39.08 -12.15
CA ALA A 227 -1.45 37.76 -11.57
C ALA A 227 -1.29 36.61 -12.56
N SER A 228 -1.43 36.90 -13.86
CA SER A 228 -1.21 35.95 -14.95
C SER A 228 0.28 35.81 -15.33
N ALA A 229 1.12 36.76 -14.90
CA ALA A 229 2.56 36.76 -15.14
C ALA A 229 3.33 36.02 -14.03
N LYS A 230 4.61 35.73 -14.26
CA LYS A 230 5.46 35.09 -13.24
C LYS A 230 5.46 35.92 -11.94
N LEU A 231 5.18 35.26 -10.82
CA LEU A 231 5.06 35.86 -9.50
C LEU A 231 5.99 35.19 -8.48
N PRO A 232 6.42 35.90 -7.42
CA PRO A 232 7.01 35.30 -6.23
C PRO A 232 6.06 34.28 -5.58
N THR A 233 6.60 33.11 -5.21
CA THR A 233 5.82 31.98 -4.68
C THR A 233 4.94 32.36 -3.49
N VAL A 234 5.45 33.15 -2.55
CA VAL A 234 4.75 33.53 -1.31
C VAL A 234 3.52 34.42 -1.56
N VAL A 235 3.46 35.11 -2.70
CA VAL A 235 2.33 35.99 -3.05
C VAL A 235 1.17 35.21 -3.67
N CYS A 236 1.45 34.07 -4.32
CA CYS A 236 0.50 33.40 -5.19
C CYS A 236 -0.81 33.00 -4.48
N THR A 237 -0.71 32.31 -3.34
CA THR A 237 -1.87 31.89 -2.54
C THR A 237 -2.69 33.07 -2.03
N PRO A 238 -2.12 34.01 -1.25
CA PRO A 238 -2.91 35.11 -0.69
C PRO A 238 -3.46 36.05 -1.78
N LEU A 239 -2.77 36.19 -2.92
CA LEU A 239 -3.28 36.98 -4.06
C LEU A 239 -4.48 36.30 -4.74
N ALA A 240 -4.42 35.00 -5.00
CA ALA A 240 -5.56 34.26 -5.57
C ALA A 240 -6.80 34.34 -4.66
N GLU A 241 -6.60 34.23 -3.34
CA GLU A 241 -7.68 34.36 -2.36
C GLU A 241 -8.24 35.80 -2.30
N ALA A 242 -7.37 36.81 -2.39
CA ALA A 242 -7.80 38.20 -2.44
C ALA A 242 -8.61 38.49 -3.71
N LEU A 243 -8.20 37.97 -4.87
CA LEU A 243 -8.91 38.10 -6.14
C LEU A 243 -10.29 37.46 -6.08
N ALA A 244 -10.38 36.21 -5.63
CA ALA A 244 -11.64 35.49 -5.51
C ALA A 244 -12.64 36.20 -4.58
N LYS A 245 -12.13 36.82 -3.50
CA LYS A 245 -12.95 37.56 -2.53
C LYS A 245 -13.40 38.92 -3.04
N ALA A 246 -12.52 39.65 -3.73
CA ALA A 246 -12.77 41.04 -4.09
C ALA A 246 -13.66 41.19 -5.32
N ASP A 247 -13.44 40.39 -6.37
CA ASP A 247 -14.21 40.48 -7.61
C ASP A 247 -14.40 39.09 -8.24
N PRO A 248 -15.38 38.30 -7.76
CA PRO A 248 -15.68 36.97 -8.31
C PRO A 248 -16.25 37.03 -9.74
N VAL A 249 -16.64 38.21 -10.24
CA VAL A 249 -17.14 38.36 -11.62
C VAL A 249 -15.97 38.37 -12.59
N ARG A 250 -14.92 39.15 -12.32
CA ARG A 250 -13.72 39.20 -13.15
C ARG A 250 -12.74 38.08 -12.85
N ALA A 251 -12.49 37.80 -11.56
CA ALA A 251 -11.80 36.59 -11.10
C ALA A 251 -12.78 35.41 -11.11
N SER A 252 -13.36 35.14 -12.27
CA SER A 252 -14.33 34.07 -12.46
C SER A 252 -13.68 32.69 -12.40
N PRO A 253 -14.48 31.62 -12.23
CA PRO A 253 -13.98 30.25 -12.36
C PRO A 253 -13.23 29.99 -13.67
N ALA A 254 -13.63 30.63 -14.77
CA ALA A 254 -12.94 30.51 -16.06
C ALA A 254 -11.52 31.05 -16.02
N TRP A 255 -11.31 32.19 -15.35
CA TRP A 255 -9.98 32.77 -15.18
C TRP A 255 -9.09 31.86 -14.32
N PHE A 256 -9.60 31.36 -13.19
CA PHE A 256 -8.85 30.42 -12.35
C PHE A 256 -8.53 29.11 -13.06
N ALA A 257 -9.43 28.61 -13.91
CA ALA A 257 -9.21 27.43 -14.72
C ALA A 257 -8.11 27.64 -15.77
N GLU A 258 -8.07 28.80 -16.43
CA GLU A 258 -6.97 29.19 -17.31
C GLU A 258 -5.64 29.28 -16.53
N ALA A 259 -5.68 29.85 -15.33
CA ALA A 259 -4.52 29.97 -14.44
C ALA A 259 -3.99 28.62 -13.91
N LEU A 260 -4.68 27.50 -14.13
CA LEU A 260 -4.07 26.17 -13.94
C LEU A 260 -2.89 25.94 -14.88
N ALA A 261 -2.76 26.69 -15.98
CA ALA A 261 -1.59 26.67 -16.86
C ALA A 261 -0.47 27.66 -16.45
N HIS A 262 -0.64 28.39 -15.34
CA HIS A 262 0.24 29.48 -14.93
C HIS A 262 1.73 29.04 -14.81
N PRO A 263 2.72 29.89 -15.14
CA PRO A 263 4.14 29.55 -15.08
C PRO A 263 4.63 29.16 -13.67
N THR A 264 4.19 29.89 -12.63
CA THR A 264 4.53 29.60 -11.23
C THR A 264 3.62 28.49 -10.67
N GLY A 265 4.23 27.39 -10.18
CA GLY A 265 3.48 26.24 -9.63
C GLY A 265 2.62 26.54 -8.41
N ALA A 266 3.07 27.45 -7.52
CA ALA A 266 2.27 27.85 -6.36
C ALA A 266 0.96 28.57 -6.75
N MET A 267 0.95 29.31 -7.86
CA MET A 267 -0.28 29.90 -8.39
C MET A 267 -1.23 28.83 -8.93
N ARG A 268 -0.71 27.79 -9.61
CA ARG A 268 -1.55 26.66 -10.07
C ARG A 268 -2.27 26.00 -8.91
N VAL A 269 -1.55 25.69 -7.83
CA VAL A 269 -2.12 25.10 -6.60
C VAL A 269 -3.10 26.06 -5.90
N ALA A 270 -2.79 27.36 -5.88
CA ALA A 270 -3.69 28.36 -5.32
C ALA A 270 -5.01 28.45 -6.10
N CYS A 271 -4.95 28.48 -7.44
CA CYS A 271 -6.13 28.51 -8.30
C CYS A 271 -6.94 27.22 -8.20
N GLU A 272 -6.28 26.06 -8.16
CA GLU A 272 -6.93 24.77 -7.91
C GLU A 272 -7.70 24.80 -6.57
N ARG A 273 -7.09 25.34 -5.50
CA ARG A 273 -7.75 25.47 -4.19
C ARG A 273 -8.97 26.39 -4.22
N VAL A 274 -8.90 27.49 -4.98
CA VAL A 274 -10.05 28.38 -5.17
C VAL A 274 -11.18 27.64 -5.89
N LEU A 275 -10.89 27.00 -7.02
CA LEU A 275 -11.87 26.21 -7.78
C LEU A 275 -12.49 25.08 -6.97
N ARG A 276 -11.70 24.42 -6.10
CA ARG A 276 -12.17 23.35 -5.21
C ARG A 276 -13.22 23.82 -4.20
N ARG A 277 -13.26 25.12 -3.86
CA ARG A 277 -14.31 25.68 -2.98
C ARG A 277 -15.64 25.88 -3.72
N GLU A 278 -15.63 25.86 -5.05
CA GLU A 278 -16.76 26.11 -5.93
C GLU A 278 -17.18 24.86 -6.72
N LEU A 279 -16.87 23.66 -6.19
CA LEU A 279 -17.19 22.40 -6.86
C LEU A 279 -18.68 22.28 -7.15
N GLY A 280 -19.00 21.93 -8.39
CA GLY A 280 -20.34 21.67 -8.86
C GLY A 280 -20.41 21.51 -10.38
N PRO A 281 -21.57 21.12 -10.93
CA PRO A 281 -21.75 20.87 -12.36
C PRO A 281 -21.37 22.06 -13.26
N ALA A 282 -21.51 23.29 -12.76
CA ALA A 282 -21.15 24.51 -13.50
C ALA A 282 -19.64 24.61 -13.84
N LEU A 283 -18.76 23.93 -13.10
CA LEU A 283 -17.33 23.89 -13.41
C LEU A 283 -16.99 22.96 -14.56
N VAL A 284 -17.85 22.00 -14.92
CA VAL A 284 -17.57 21.04 -15.99
C VAL A 284 -17.28 21.75 -17.32
N PRO A 285 -18.16 22.62 -17.87
CA PRO A 285 -17.87 23.31 -19.12
C PRO A 285 -16.63 24.22 -19.05
N VAL A 286 -16.25 24.67 -17.84
CA VAL A 286 -15.08 25.53 -17.61
C VAL A 286 -13.77 24.73 -17.64
N LEU A 287 -13.76 23.52 -17.08
CA LEU A 287 -12.57 22.67 -16.99
C LEU A 287 -12.33 21.83 -18.25
N VAL A 288 -13.36 21.54 -19.04
CA VAL A 288 -13.25 20.75 -20.27
C VAL A 288 -12.21 21.29 -21.26
N PRO A 289 -12.13 22.61 -21.56
CA PRO A 289 -11.07 23.14 -22.42
C PRO A 289 -9.66 22.94 -21.85
N VAL A 290 -9.51 22.98 -20.52
CA VAL A 290 -8.22 22.84 -19.82
C VAL A 290 -7.67 21.41 -19.96
N LEU A 291 -8.55 20.41 -20.04
CA LEU A 291 -8.20 19.02 -20.30
C LEU A 291 -7.52 18.81 -21.67
N ALA A 292 -7.70 19.71 -22.64
CA ALA A 292 -7.01 19.65 -23.92
C ALA A 292 -5.55 20.16 -23.87
N SER A 293 -5.06 20.59 -22.70
CA SER A 293 -3.72 21.12 -22.54
C SER A 293 -2.64 20.10 -22.92
N LYS A 294 -1.60 20.56 -23.63
CA LYS A 294 -0.41 19.74 -23.93
C LYS A 294 0.40 19.40 -22.67
N ARG A 295 0.26 20.18 -21.59
CA ARG A 295 1.01 19.99 -20.34
C ARG A 295 0.27 18.98 -19.45
N PRO A 296 0.88 17.83 -19.12
CA PRO A 296 0.21 16.80 -18.31
C PRO A 296 -0.12 17.28 -16.89
N GLU A 297 0.70 18.15 -16.29
CA GLU A 297 0.40 18.76 -14.98
C GLU A 297 -0.92 19.55 -14.99
N VAL A 298 -1.23 20.23 -16.09
CA VAL A 298 -2.45 21.04 -16.22
C VAL A 298 -3.67 20.13 -16.35
N ARG A 299 -3.55 19.07 -17.17
CA ARG A 299 -4.60 18.04 -17.27
C ARG A 299 -4.81 17.32 -15.94
N HIS A 300 -3.73 17.02 -15.21
CA HIS A 300 -3.79 16.40 -13.88
C HIS A 300 -4.61 17.24 -12.90
N LEU A 301 -4.36 18.55 -12.82
CA LEU A 301 -5.11 19.45 -11.92
C LEU A 301 -6.58 19.56 -12.33
N ALA A 302 -6.86 19.77 -13.62
CA ALA A 302 -8.22 19.90 -14.12
C ALA A 302 -9.04 18.61 -13.96
N LEU A 303 -8.45 17.45 -14.26
CA LEU A 303 -9.09 16.15 -14.10
C LEU A 303 -9.30 15.82 -12.62
N GLY A 304 -8.36 16.19 -11.75
CA GLY A 304 -8.50 16.06 -10.29
C GLY A 304 -9.66 16.87 -9.73
N LEU A 305 -9.91 18.08 -10.24
CA LEU A 305 -11.10 18.85 -9.88
C LEU A 305 -12.39 18.20 -10.40
N LEU A 306 -12.40 17.73 -11.66
CA LEU A 306 -13.57 17.03 -12.23
C LEU A 306 -13.89 15.71 -11.53
N ALA A 307 -12.87 15.02 -10.99
CA ALA A 307 -13.04 13.79 -10.24
C ALA A 307 -13.96 13.95 -9.03
N ASP A 308 -14.02 15.15 -8.45
CA ASP A 308 -14.86 15.48 -7.29
C ASP A 308 -16.22 16.09 -7.65
N VAL A 309 -16.54 16.25 -8.96
CA VAL A 309 -17.82 16.80 -9.42
C VAL A 309 -18.81 15.69 -9.72
N ASP A 310 -19.95 15.68 -9.03
CA ASP A 310 -21.05 14.74 -9.30
C ASP A 310 -21.91 15.20 -10.49
N ASP A 311 -21.43 14.92 -11.71
CA ASP A 311 -22.09 15.25 -12.97
C ASP A 311 -21.81 14.18 -14.04
N PRO A 312 -22.83 13.73 -14.82
CA PRO A 312 -22.62 12.73 -15.87
C PRO A 312 -21.60 13.14 -16.95
N ALA A 313 -21.54 14.43 -17.32
CA ALA A 313 -20.55 14.90 -18.29
C ALA A 313 -19.14 14.90 -17.69
N ALA A 314 -18.97 15.10 -16.38
CA ALA A 314 -17.69 14.88 -15.71
C ALA A 314 -17.26 13.41 -15.80
N VAL A 315 -18.19 12.47 -15.58
CA VAL A 315 -17.94 11.02 -15.74
C VAL A 315 -17.49 10.69 -17.16
N ASP A 316 -18.12 11.25 -18.19
CA ASP A 316 -17.70 11.05 -19.58
C ASP A 316 -16.27 11.52 -19.84
N ARG A 317 -15.84 12.61 -19.19
CA ARG A 317 -14.45 13.07 -19.27
C ARG A 317 -13.49 12.15 -18.55
N LEU A 318 -13.87 11.57 -17.40
CA LEU A 318 -13.04 10.58 -16.71
C LEU A 318 -12.80 9.36 -17.61
N PHE A 319 -13.85 8.81 -18.23
CA PHE A 319 -13.70 7.69 -19.16
C PHE A 319 -12.80 8.02 -20.36
N ALA A 320 -12.92 9.21 -20.92
CA ALA A 320 -12.04 9.64 -22.02
C ALA A 320 -10.56 9.70 -21.61
N HIS A 321 -10.26 10.07 -20.35
CA HIS A 321 -8.90 10.21 -19.84
C HIS A 321 -8.28 8.92 -19.31
N LEU A 322 -8.99 7.79 -19.32
CA LEU A 322 -8.35 6.47 -19.15
C LEU A 322 -7.29 6.20 -20.24
N ALA A 323 -7.45 6.81 -21.41
CA ALA A 323 -6.51 6.74 -22.53
C ALA A 323 -5.48 7.90 -22.54
N ASP A 324 -5.31 8.63 -21.44
CA ASP A 324 -4.33 9.72 -21.41
C ASP A 324 -2.90 9.18 -21.61
N PRO A 325 -2.08 9.79 -22.51
CA PRO A 325 -0.71 9.34 -22.73
C PRO A 325 0.17 9.38 -21.48
N ARG A 326 -0.17 10.22 -20.48
CA ARG A 326 0.57 10.30 -19.22
C ARG A 326 -0.14 9.47 -18.15
N ALA A 327 0.58 8.46 -17.65
CA ALA A 327 0.08 7.55 -16.62
C ALA A 327 -0.49 8.23 -15.38
N SER A 328 0.17 9.28 -14.88
CA SER A 328 -0.30 10.03 -13.71
C SER A 328 -1.66 10.71 -13.93
N VAL A 329 -2.04 11.03 -15.17
CA VAL A 329 -3.34 11.61 -15.50
C VAL A 329 -4.39 10.50 -15.63
N ALA A 330 -4.07 9.42 -16.34
CA ALA A 330 -4.94 8.25 -16.45
C ALA A 330 -5.28 7.65 -15.06
N GLN A 331 -4.31 7.62 -14.15
CA GLN A 331 -4.51 7.14 -12.77
C GLN A 331 -5.55 7.95 -11.98
N ILE A 332 -5.70 9.26 -12.24
CA ILE A 332 -6.77 10.04 -11.62
C ILE A 332 -8.12 9.54 -12.09
N ALA A 333 -8.27 9.30 -13.40
CA ALA A 333 -9.51 8.74 -13.95
C ALA A 333 -9.82 7.36 -13.35
N VAL A 334 -8.80 6.49 -13.25
CA VAL A 334 -8.93 5.17 -12.60
C VAL A 334 -9.45 5.31 -11.17
N HIS A 335 -8.77 6.11 -10.34
CA HIS A 335 -9.13 6.28 -8.93
C HIS A 335 -10.53 6.88 -8.77
N ALA A 336 -10.88 7.88 -9.58
CA ALA A 336 -12.17 8.53 -9.55
C ALA A 336 -13.30 7.56 -9.93
N LEU A 337 -13.14 6.81 -11.03
CA LEU A 337 -14.13 5.84 -11.49
C LEU A 337 -14.26 4.66 -10.51
N ALA A 338 -13.16 4.20 -9.92
CA ALA A 338 -13.20 3.13 -8.92
C ALA A 338 -13.97 3.55 -7.65
N SER A 339 -13.90 4.83 -7.28
CA SER A 339 -14.53 5.39 -6.07
C SER A 339 -16.01 5.76 -6.26
N ARG A 340 -16.47 5.97 -7.50
CA ARG A 340 -17.80 6.50 -7.78
C ARG A 340 -18.89 5.42 -7.71
N PRO A 341 -19.96 5.58 -6.92
CA PRO A 341 -21.06 4.61 -6.92
C PRO A 341 -21.83 4.66 -8.26
N GLY A 342 -22.45 3.54 -8.64
CA GLY A 342 -23.31 3.47 -9.83
C GLY A 342 -23.09 2.21 -10.66
N ALA A 343 -24.18 1.47 -10.96
CA ALA A 343 -24.13 0.26 -11.79
C ALA A 343 -23.89 0.57 -13.27
N ASP A 344 -24.19 1.79 -13.71
CA ASP A 344 -23.87 2.30 -15.05
C ASP A 344 -22.35 2.41 -15.26
N ILE A 345 -21.61 2.80 -14.21
CA ILE A 345 -20.14 2.83 -14.23
C ILE A 345 -19.58 1.42 -14.42
N ASP A 346 -20.13 0.43 -13.72
CA ASP A 346 -19.71 -0.97 -13.81
C ASP A 346 -19.85 -1.49 -15.24
N ALA A 347 -21.02 -1.28 -15.84
CA ALA A 347 -21.31 -1.69 -17.22
C ALA A 347 -20.38 -0.98 -18.23
N ARG A 348 -20.12 0.31 -18.07
CA ARG A 348 -19.22 1.08 -18.93
C ARG A 348 -17.76 0.64 -18.79
N LEU A 349 -17.29 0.37 -17.57
CA LEU A 349 -15.94 -0.13 -17.32
C LEU A 349 -15.75 -1.51 -17.94
N LEU A 350 -16.70 -2.44 -17.74
CA LEU A 350 -16.66 -3.77 -18.36
C LEU A 350 -16.66 -3.67 -19.89
N SER A 351 -17.54 -2.84 -20.45
CA SER A 351 -17.57 -2.59 -21.91
C SER A 351 -16.27 -1.98 -22.41
N ARG A 352 -15.60 -1.11 -21.64
CA ARG A 352 -14.32 -0.52 -22.05
C ARG A 352 -13.17 -1.51 -21.92
N ALA A 353 -13.13 -2.33 -20.87
CA ALA A 353 -12.05 -3.30 -20.63
C ALA A 353 -12.11 -4.52 -21.57
N PHE A 354 -13.32 -4.97 -21.95
CA PHE A 354 -13.53 -6.20 -22.71
C PHE A 354 -14.27 -6.00 -24.05
N GLY A 355 -14.52 -4.75 -24.46
CA GLY A 355 -15.21 -4.46 -25.72
C GLY A 355 -14.36 -4.70 -26.98
N GLN A 356 -13.05 -4.83 -26.82
CA GLN A 356 -12.10 -5.15 -27.90
C GLN A 356 -11.65 -6.60 -27.80
N ARG A 357 -11.19 -7.16 -28.93
CA ARG A 357 -10.64 -8.53 -28.97
C ARG A 357 -9.42 -8.71 -28.08
N TRP A 358 -8.62 -7.67 -27.92
CA TRP A 358 -7.37 -7.69 -27.17
C TRP A 358 -7.40 -6.62 -26.09
N ILE A 359 -6.89 -6.96 -24.91
CA ILE A 359 -6.67 -5.99 -23.84
C ILE A 359 -5.39 -5.23 -24.21
N LEU A 360 -5.53 -3.97 -24.61
CA LEU A 360 -4.41 -3.07 -24.81
C LEU A 360 -4.30 -2.13 -23.60
N ARG A 361 -3.50 -1.09 -23.74
CA ARG A 361 -3.15 -0.17 -22.66
C ARG A 361 -4.36 0.58 -22.11
N ASP A 362 -5.24 1.07 -22.98
CA ASP A 362 -6.45 1.80 -22.56
C ASP A 362 -7.44 0.88 -21.82
N GLU A 363 -7.66 -0.32 -22.36
CA GLU A 363 -8.48 -1.37 -21.77
C GLU A 363 -7.91 -1.79 -20.40
N ALA A 364 -6.58 -1.83 -20.27
CA ALA A 364 -5.92 -2.14 -19.01
C ALA A 364 -6.17 -1.06 -17.93
N TYR A 365 -6.26 0.23 -18.26
CA TYR A 365 -6.67 1.23 -17.25
C TYR A 365 -8.13 1.06 -16.82
N ALA A 366 -9.04 0.72 -17.74
CA ALA A 366 -10.41 0.38 -17.37
C ALA A 366 -10.45 -0.86 -16.47
N LEU A 367 -9.65 -1.89 -16.79
CA LEU A 367 -9.51 -3.09 -15.97
C LEU A 367 -8.92 -2.77 -14.59
N LEU A 368 -7.92 -1.90 -14.49
CA LEU A 368 -7.35 -1.48 -13.21
C LEU A 368 -8.40 -0.76 -12.35
N ALA A 369 -9.25 0.08 -12.95
CA ALA A 369 -10.36 0.73 -12.25
C ALA A 369 -11.38 -0.29 -11.72
N ILE A 370 -11.65 -1.36 -12.49
CA ILE A 370 -12.48 -2.49 -12.03
C ILE A 370 -11.81 -3.17 -10.82
N VAL A 371 -10.52 -3.50 -10.91
CA VAL A 371 -9.80 -4.21 -9.82
C VAL A 371 -9.77 -3.37 -8.54
N GLU A 372 -9.47 -2.07 -8.61
CA GLU A 372 -9.53 -1.16 -7.45
C GLU A 372 -10.95 -1.06 -6.88
N ARG A 373 -11.96 -1.07 -7.74
CA ARG A 373 -13.36 -1.01 -7.34
C ARG A 373 -13.81 -2.27 -6.61
N GLU A 374 -13.46 -3.45 -7.12
CA GLU A 374 -13.74 -4.71 -6.42
C GLU A 374 -13.09 -4.73 -5.04
N GLU A 375 -11.87 -4.21 -4.90
CA GLU A 375 -11.16 -4.15 -3.61
C GLU A 375 -11.87 -3.24 -2.60
N ARG A 376 -12.41 -2.09 -3.05
CA ARG A 376 -13.08 -1.13 -2.17
C ARG A 376 -14.51 -1.56 -1.81
N THR A 377 -15.23 -2.08 -2.77
CA THR A 377 -16.65 -2.46 -2.62
C THR A 377 -16.81 -3.88 -2.11
N LEU A 378 -15.75 -4.70 -2.18
CA LEU A 378 -15.77 -6.14 -1.93
C LEU A 378 -16.81 -6.89 -2.80
N HIS A 379 -17.19 -6.29 -3.93
CA HIS A 379 -18.15 -6.83 -4.88
C HIS A 379 -17.43 -7.22 -6.17
N PRO A 380 -17.48 -8.51 -6.59
CA PRO A 380 -16.85 -8.94 -7.82
C PRO A 380 -17.64 -8.46 -9.05
N LEU A 381 -16.94 -7.85 -10.00
CA LEU A 381 -17.45 -7.36 -11.28
C LEU A 381 -16.97 -8.23 -12.45
N ILE A 382 -15.74 -8.71 -12.39
CA ILE A 382 -15.20 -9.68 -13.36
C ILE A 382 -15.38 -11.09 -12.84
N ASP A 383 -15.54 -12.07 -13.71
CA ASP A 383 -15.78 -13.49 -13.36
C ASP A 383 -15.11 -14.44 -14.37
N GLU A 384 -15.42 -15.73 -14.25
CA GLU A 384 -14.86 -16.81 -15.06
C GLU A 384 -15.01 -16.57 -16.57
N ARG A 385 -16.03 -15.83 -17.02
CA ARG A 385 -16.25 -15.51 -18.44
C ARG A 385 -15.15 -14.63 -19.03
N HIS A 386 -14.38 -13.96 -18.18
CA HIS A 386 -13.33 -13.02 -18.58
C HIS A 386 -11.94 -13.66 -18.58
N VAL A 387 -11.79 -14.89 -18.08
CA VAL A 387 -10.49 -15.55 -17.87
C VAL A 387 -9.71 -15.69 -19.17
N ASP A 388 -10.33 -16.11 -20.27
CA ASP A 388 -9.63 -16.32 -21.55
C ASP A 388 -8.99 -15.02 -22.08
N ALA A 389 -9.74 -13.90 -22.04
CA ALA A 389 -9.24 -12.60 -22.46
C ALA A 389 -8.08 -12.13 -21.57
N LEU A 390 -8.21 -12.33 -20.25
CA LEU A 390 -7.17 -11.97 -19.28
C LEU A 390 -5.92 -12.83 -19.40
N LEU A 391 -6.05 -14.13 -19.68
CA LEU A 391 -4.91 -15.01 -19.95
C LEU A 391 -4.21 -14.60 -21.25
N GLY A 392 -4.96 -14.17 -22.27
CA GLY A 392 -4.39 -13.54 -23.46
C GLY A 392 -3.58 -12.28 -23.15
N GLY A 393 -4.13 -11.38 -22.32
CA GLY A 393 -3.46 -10.16 -21.86
C GLY A 393 -2.27 -10.41 -20.93
N LEU A 394 -2.29 -11.49 -20.14
CA LEU A 394 -1.18 -11.92 -19.28
C LEU A 394 0.09 -12.20 -20.10
N GLN A 395 -0.06 -12.70 -21.34
CA GLN A 395 1.04 -12.96 -22.27
C GLN A 395 1.53 -11.72 -23.03
N ALA A 396 0.93 -10.55 -22.81
CA ALA A 396 1.35 -9.32 -23.46
C ALA A 396 2.80 -8.94 -23.08
N SER A 397 3.54 -8.39 -24.05
CA SER A 397 4.89 -7.87 -23.80
C SER A 397 4.88 -6.59 -22.95
N ASP A 398 3.79 -5.83 -22.98
CA ASP A 398 3.59 -4.66 -22.12
C ASP A 398 3.37 -5.11 -20.67
N ARG A 399 4.28 -4.71 -19.78
CA ARG A 399 4.26 -5.07 -18.35
C ARG A 399 3.09 -4.47 -17.60
N PHE A 400 2.59 -3.32 -18.03
CA PHE A 400 1.39 -2.74 -17.44
C PHE A 400 0.16 -3.60 -17.79
N VAL A 401 0.00 -4.01 -19.04
CA VAL A 401 -1.10 -4.87 -19.49
C VAL A 401 -1.05 -6.24 -18.81
N SER A 402 0.11 -6.91 -18.88
CA SER A 402 0.31 -8.23 -18.28
C SER A 402 0.10 -8.20 -16.76
N GLY A 403 0.62 -7.17 -16.09
CA GLY A 403 0.48 -7.01 -14.65
C GLY A 403 -0.94 -6.70 -14.20
N THR A 404 -1.68 -5.86 -14.93
CA THR A 404 -3.09 -5.58 -14.63
C THR A 404 -3.96 -6.81 -14.87
N CYS A 405 -3.70 -7.57 -15.94
CA CYS A 405 -4.38 -8.85 -16.17
C CYS A 405 -4.08 -9.86 -15.06
N ALA A 406 -2.84 -9.92 -14.57
CA ALA A 406 -2.46 -10.77 -13.44
C ALA A 406 -3.20 -10.35 -12.15
N ALA A 407 -3.35 -9.06 -11.88
CA ALA A 407 -4.09 -8.57 -10.72
C ALA A 407 -5.58 -8.94 -10.78
N ALA A 408 -6.20 -8.81 -11.96
CA ALA A 408 -7.58 -9.23 -12.22
C ALA A 408 -7.77 -10.75 -12.07
N LEU A 409 -6.88 -11.54 -12.69
CA LEU A 409 -6.85 -12.99 -12.58
C LEU A 409 -6.65 -13.43 -11.13
N ALA A 410 -5.77 -12.78 -10.36
CA ALA A 410 -5.60 -13.07 -8.95
C ALA A 410 -6.93 -12.94 -8.18
N GLY A 411 -7.73 -11.92 -8.49
CA GLY A 411 -9.07 -11.76 -7.93
C GLY A 411 -10.04 -12.88 -8.30
N ILE A 412 -10.11 -13.25 -9.59
CA ILE A 412 -10.98 -14.34 -10.07
C ILE A 412 -10.54 -15.69 -9.49
N GLY A 413 -9.25 -16.01 -9.61
CA GLY A 413 -8.70 -17.30 -9.20
C GLY A 413 -8.81 -17.50 -7.70
N PHE A 414 -8.59 -16.44 -6.92
CA PHE A 414 -8.79 -16.46 -5.48
C PHE A 414 -10.22 -16.87 -5.12
N ARG A 415 -11.25 -16.37 -5.82
CA ARG A 415 -12.65 -16.62 -5.47
C ARG A 415 -13.33 -17.75 -6.25
N SER A 416 -12.65 -18.35 -7.21
CA SER A 416 -13.20 -19.41 -8.05
C SER A 416 -13.64 -20.61 -7.23
N ALA A 417 -14.81 -21.19 -7.57
CA ALA A 417 -15.31 -22.42 -6.98
C ALA A 417 -14.62 -23.68 -7.55
N HIS A 418 -13.80 -23.51 -8.58
CA HIS A 418 -13.12 -24.59 -9.30
C HIS A 418 -11.59 -24.39 -9.26
N PRO A 419 -10.92 -24.59 -8.10
CA PRO A 419 -9.48 -24.40 -7.95
C PRO A 419 -8.60 -25.10 -9.00
N ARG A 420 -9.07 -26.23 -9.53
CA ARG A 420 -8.38 -27.04 -10.55
C ARG A 420 -8.30 -26.32 -11.90
N ASP A 421 -9.27 -25.47 -12.20
CA ASP A 421 -9.34 -24.71 -13.46
C ASP A 421 -8.54 -23.40 -13.38
N THR A 422 -7.96 -23.10 -12.21
CA THR A 422 -7.18 -21.89 -11.96
C THR A 422 -5.68 -22.19 -11.76
N ALA A 423 -5.14 -23.22 -12.40
CA ALA A 423 -3.72 -23.59 -12.27
C ALA A 423 -2.76 -22.44 -12.67
N TRP A 424 -3.21 -21.53 -13.53
CA TRP A 424 -2.49 -20.29 -13.87
C TRP A 424 -2.24 -19.37 -12.67
N LEU A 425 -3.05 -19.49 -11.60
CA LEU A 425 -2.92 -18.71 -10.38
C LEU A 425 -1.68 -19.11 -9.57
N ASP A 426 -1.33 -20.40 -9.60
CA ASP A 426 -0.28 -20.97 -8.75
C ASP A 426 1.13 -20.56 -9.23
N GLN A 427 1.28 -20.15 -10.50
CA GLN A 427 2.59 -19.77 -11.03
C GLN A 427 2.56 -18.55 -11.94
N GLN A 428 1.85 -18.57 -13.07
CA GLN A 428 1.95 -17.50 -14.09
C GLN A 428 1.50 -16.14 -13.57
N VAL A 429 0.41 -16.11 -12.80
CA VAL A 429 -0.09 -14.88 -12.17
C VAL A 429 0.89 -14.37 -11.11
N VAL A 430 1.39 -15.25 -10.24
CA VAL A 430 2.35 -14.88 -9.19
C VAL A 430 3.67 -14.39 -9.79
N ASP A 431 4.18 -15.06 -10.83
CA ASP A 431 5.35 -14.63 -11.61
C ASP A 431 5.16 -13.19 -12.12
N SER A 432 4.01 -12.89 -12.73
CA SER A 432 3.71 -11.55 -13.26
C SER A 432 3.59 -10.49 -12.15
N LEU A 433 2.87 -10.79 -11.06
CA LEU A 433 2.73 -9.88 -9.92
C LEU A 433 4.07 -9.60 -9.22
N VAL A 434 4.93 -10.61 -9.02
CA VAL A 434 6.28 -10.44 -8.46
C VAL A 434 7.13 -9.55 -9.36
N VAL A 435 7.05 -9.72 -10.70
CA VAL A 435 7.77 -8.84 -11.64
C VAL A 435 7.33 -7.39 -11.49
N VAL A 436 6.03 -7.12 -11.40
CA VAL A 436 5.50 -5.76 -11.19
C VAL A 436 5.99 -5.18 -9.87
N VAL A 437 5.78 -5.88 -8.75
CA VAL A 437 6.13 -5.38 -7.41
C VAL A 437 7.66 -5.23 -7.25
N SER A 438 8.44 -6.05 -7.95
CA SER A 438 9.90 -5.95 -7.92
C SER A 438 10.46 -4.62 -8.44
N GLY A 439 9.72 -3.92 -9.31
CA GLY A 439 10.19 -2.72 -9.99
C GLY A 439 11.43 -2.92 -10.86
N ARG A 440 11.86 -4.17 -11.15
CA ARG A 440 13.04 -4.46 -11.98
C ARG A 440 12.89 -3.95 -13.41
N VAL A 441 11.64 -3.88 -13.90
CA VAL A 441 11.32 -3.30 -15.20
C VAL A 441 10.58 -2.00 -14.96
N PHE A 442 11.26 -0.88 -15.21
CA PHE A 442 10.66 0.43 -15.09
C PHE A 442 9.79 0.74 -16.32
N HIS A 443 8.56 1.18 -16.07
CA HIS A 443 7.65 1.75 -17.07
C HIS A 443 6.87 2.90 -16.41
N ASP A 444 6.32 3.81 -17.21
CA ASP A 444 5.67 5.04 -16.73
C ASP A 444 4.47 4.77 -15.79
N ASP A 445 3.85 3.59 -15.87
CA ASP A 445 2.65 3.19 -15.12
C ASP A 445 2.94 2.38 -13.87
N LEU A 446 4.21 2.12 -13.57
CA LEU A 446 4.58 1.22 -12.48
C LEU A 446 3.91 1.66 -11.17
N SER A 447 3.95 2.96 -10.87
CA SER A 447 3.32 3.53 -9.67
C SER A 447 1.81 3.34 -9.61
N SER A 448 1.14 3.19 -10.76
CA SER A 448 -0.31 2.97 -10.82
C SER A 448 -0.70 1.54 -10.46
N LEU A 449 0.19 0.57 -10.69
CA LEU A 449 -0.11 -0.85 -10.52
C LEU A 449 0.54 -1.46 -9.27
N THR A 450 1.72 -1.00 -8.83
CA THR A 450 2.49 -1.64 -7.75
C THR A 450 1.69 -1.87 -6.46
N GLY A 451 0.86 -0.90 -6.05
CA GLY A 451 0.02 -1.03 -4.86
C GLY A 451 -1.00 -2.17 -4.97
N THR A 452 -1.77 -2.18 -6.06
CA THR A 452 -2.76 -3.22 -6.38
C THR A 452 -2.09 -4.58 -6.56
N ALA A 453 -0.97 -4.65 -7.28
CA ALA A 453 -0.23 -5.89 -7.49
C ALA A 453 0.28 -6.48 -6.16
N ALA A 454 0.82 -5.65 -5.27
CA ALA A 454 1.26 -6.08 -3.94
C ALA A 454 0.09 -6.58 -3.08
N ALA A 455 -1.06 -5.90 -3.12
CA ALA A 455 -2.27 -6.33 -2.41
C ALA A 455 -2.78 -7.68 -2.92
N ARG A 456 -2.83 -7.87 -4.25
CA ARG A 456 -3.22 -9.14 -4.87
C ARG A 456 -2.21 -10.26 -4.59
N LEU A 457 -0.92 -9.95 -4.60
CA LEU A 457 0.13 -10.90 -4.28
C LEU A 457 0.06 -11.34 -2.81
N GLN A 458 -0.17 -10.41 -1.87
CA GLN A 458 -0.44 -10.73 -0.47
C GLN A 458 -1.69 -11.59 -0.31
N LEU A 459 -2.76 -11.31 -1.06
CA LEU A 459 -4.00 -12.08 -1.04
C LEU A 459 -3.78 -13.55 -1.42
N VAL A 460 -3.06 -13.79 -2.53
CA VAL A 460 -2.88 -15.15 -3.09
C VAL A 460 -1.70 -15.90 -2.47
N SER A 461 -0.68 -15.21 -1.96
CA SER A 461 0.46 -15.85 -1.30
C SER A 461 0.29 -16.00 0.22
N GLY A 462 -0.46 -15.07 0.82
CA GLY A 462 -0.54 -14.93 2.27
C GLY A 462 0.62 -14.22 2.95
N GLN A 463 1.60 -13.74 2.20
CA GLN A 463 2.80 -13.09 2.75
C GLN A 463 2.57 -11.60 2.98
N GLU A 464 3.05 -11.08 4.11
CA GLU A 464 2.94 -9.66 4.47
C GLU A 464 4.25 -8.90 4.21
N LEU A 465 4.70 -8.86 2.95
CA LEU A 465 5.97 -8.19 2.57
C LEU A 465 5.78 -6.75 2.09
N GLY A 466 4.55 -6.25 2.02
CA GLY A 466 4.24 -4.89 1.56
C GLY A 466 4.65 -4.67 0.11
N GLN A 467 5.24 -3.50 -0.19
CA GLN A 467 5.76 -3.16 -1.53
C GLN A 467 7.29 -3.42 -1.64
N ASP A 468 7.86 -4.26 -0.77
CA ASP A 468 9.28 -4.58 -0.76
C ASP A 468 9.63 -5.59 -1.88
N GLY A 469 9.87 -5.05 -3.08
CA GLY A 469 10.19 -5.82 -4.29
C GLY A 469 11.30 -6.88 -4.11
N PRO A 470 12.47 -6.54 -3.52
CA PRO A 470 13.52 -7.51 -3.23
C PRO A 470 13.06 -8.71 -2.38
N LYS A 471 12.29 -8.47 -1.30
CA LYS A 471 11.77 -9.57 -0.46
C LYS A 471 10.79 -10.46 -1.22
N TRP A 472 9.95 -9.87 -2.07
CA TRP A 472 9.04 -10.66 -2.92
C TRP A 472 9.80 -11.57 -3.88
N ILE A 473 10.91 -11.11 -4.46
CA ILE A 473 11.76 -11.94 -5.32
C ILE A 473 12.40 -13.07 -4.53
N GLU A 474 12.99 -12.77 -3.38
CA GLU A 474 13.65 -13.76 -2.53
C GLU A 474 12.67 -14.86 -2.10
N TRP A 475 11.51 -14.46 -1.59
CA TRP A 475 10.42 -15.38 -1.25
C TRP A 475 10.05 -16.23 -2.46
N TRP A 476 9.80 -15.60 -3.61
CA TRP A 476 9.30 -16.30 -4.78
C TRP A 476 10.31 -17.31 -5.33
N LEU A 477 11.61 -16.98 -5.37
CA LEU A 477 12.65 -17.92 -5.79
C LEU A 477 12.69 -19.19 -4.92
N SER A 478 12.38 -19.07 -3.62
CA SER A 478 12.32 -20.22 -2.71
C SER A 478 11.01 -21.00 -2.76
N ALA A 479 9.89 -20.32 -3.05
CA ALA A 479 8.56 -20.89 -2.94
C ALA A 479 7.98 -21.38 -4.28
N ARG A 480 8.52 -20.92 -5.41
CA ARG A 480 7.97 -21.12 -6.76
C ARG A 480 7.70 -22.59 -7.08
N ASP A 481 8.64 -23.46 -6.75
CA ASP A 481 8.50 -24.89 -6.98
C ASP A 481 7.58 -25.50 -5.92
N GLY A 482 6.36 -25.84 -6.33
CA GLY A 482 5.33 -26.37 -5.44
C GLY A 482 4.47 -25.31 -4.75
N HIS A 483 4.56 -24.03 -5.16
CA HIS A 483 3.63 -23.02 -4.69
C HIS A 483 2.19 -23.41 -5.04
N VAL A 484 1.29 -23.28 -4.07
CA VAL A 484 -0.15 -23.35 -4.29
C VAL A 484 -0.75 -22.07 -3.74
N ALA A 485 -1.38 -21.30 -4.61
CA ALA A 485 -1.99 -20.03 -4.25
C ALA A 485 -3.17 -20.25 -3.30
N ARG A 486 -3.30 -19.34 -2.33
CA ARG A 486 -4.46 -19.24 -1.45
C ARG A 486 -5.70 -18.94 -2.27
N ARG A 487 -6.80 -19.60 -1.90
CA ARG A 487 -8.11 -19.44 -2.50
C ARG A 487 -9.16 -19.28 -1.39
N ALA A 488 -10.17 -18.46 -1.66
CA ALA A 488 -11.38 -18.36 -0.86
C ALA A 488 -12.29 -19.58 -1.01
N TRP A 489 -12.03 -20.48 -1.95
CA TRP A 489 -12.65 -21.80 -1.97
C TRP A 489 -11.68 -22.86 -1.47
N ILE A 490 -12.09 -23.65 -0.47
CA ILE A 490 -11.39 -24.85 -0.03
C ILE A 490 -12.30 -26.03 -0.34
N GLU A 491 -11.99 -26.75 -1.42
CA GLU A 491 -12.68 -28.00 -1.75
C GLU A 491 -12.20 -29.10 -0.79
N VAL A 492 -13.02 -29.46 0.21
CA VAL A 492 -12.73 -30.60 1.10
C VAL A 492 -13.17 -31.87 0.37
N ALA A 493 -12.22 -32.59 -0.23
CA ALA A 493 -12.51 -33.86 -0.89
C ALA A 493 -12.70 -34.98 0.15
N PRO A 494 -13.46 -36.04 -0.17
CA PRO A 494 -13.52 -37.23 0.69
C PRO A 494 -12.12 -37.80 0.93
N GLY A 495 -11.73 -37.93 2.20
CA GLY A 495 -10.41 -38.34 2.66
C GLY A 495 -9.49 -37.19 3.09
N ASP A 496 -9.80 -35.94 2.74
CA ASP A 496 -9.04 -34.76 3.19
C ASP A 496 -9.42 -34.34 4.61
N GLU A 497 -10.53 -34.85 5.16
CA GLU A 497 -11.08 -34.41 6.44
C GLU A 497 -10.06 -34.53 7.57
N ASP A 498 -9.34 -35.63 7.60
CA ASP A 498 -8.38 -35.94 8.67
C ASP A 498 -7.12 -35.05 8.62
N ALA A 499 -6.93 -34.30 7.53
CA ALA A 499 -5.83 -33.34 7.38
C ALA A 499 -6.18 -31.92 7.87
N LEU A 500 -7.25 -31.76 8.65
CA LEU A 500 -7.63 -30.49 9.26
C LEU A 500 -6.59 -29.98 10.27
N LEU A 501 -6.25 -28.70 10.17
CA LEU A 501 -5.53 -27.92 11.17
C LEU A 501 -6.34 -26.67 11.49
N VAL A 502 -6.49 -26.36 12.77
CA VAL A 502 -7.16 -25.14 13.23
C VAL A 502 -6.26 -24.39 14.21
N ARG A 503 -5.84 -23.19 13.86
CA ARG A 503 -5.20 -22.25 14.78
C ARG A 503 -6.24 -21.25 15.24
N TRP A 504 -6.38 -21.12 16.55
CA TRP A 504 -7.36 -20.21 17.16
C TRP A 504 -6.66 -19.34 18.21
N ARG A 505 -7.02 -18.05 18.22
CA ARG A 505 -6.58 -17.08 19.22
C ARG A 505 -7.73 -16.19 19.65
N ALA A 506 -7.91 -15.99 20.94
CA ALA A 506 -8.84 -15.01 21.50
C ALA A 506 -8.43 -14.70 22.95
N ASP A 507 -8.64 -13.47 23.40
CA ASP A 507 -8.51 -13.08 24.82
C ASP A 507 -7.17 -13.47 25.49
N GLY A 508 -6.08 -13.41 24.73
CA GLY A 508 -4.74 -13.79 25.21
C GLY A 508 -4.50 -15.30 25.30
N ASP A 509 -5.45 -16.11 24.82
CA ASP A 509 -5.36 -17.56 24.71
C ASP A 509 -5.10 -17.97 23.25
N ALA A 510 -4.43 -19.11 23.07
CA ALA A 510 -4.04 -19.64 21.77
C ALA A 510 -4.11 -21.17 21.76
N ALA A 511 -4.66 -21.76 20.71
CA ALA A 511 -4.71 -23.20 20.54
C ALA A 511 -4.50 -23.65 19.09
N LEU A 512 -3.83 -24.79 18.93
CA LEU A 512 -3.65 -25.48 17.67
C LEU A 512 -4.32 -26.87 17.76
N LEU A 513 -5.39 -27.06 17.00
CA LEU A 513 -6.08 -28.34 16.89
C LEU A 513 -5.62 -29.06 15.61
N ILE A 514 -5.25 -30.33 15.74
CA ILE A 514 -4.59 -31.12 14.70
C ILE A 514 -5.36 -32.40 14.44
N GLY A 515 -5.87 -32.58 13.21
CA GLY A 515 -6.53 -33.80 12.76
C GLY A 515 -5.55 -34.99 12.62
N PRO A 516 -6.05 -36.23 12.52
CA PRO A 516 -5.24 -37.45 12.56
C PRO A 516 -4.16 -37.55 11.48
N ALA A 517 -4.45 -37.06 10.26
CA ALA A 517 -3.55 -37.10 9.10
C ALA A 517 -2.80 -35.78 8.88
N ALA A 518 -3.09 -34.75 9.69
CA ALA A 518 -2.44 -33.46 9.58
C ALA A 518 -1.01 -33.50 10.15
N LYS A 519 -0.05 -32.93 9.42
CA LYS A 519 1.30 -32.71 9.94
C LYS A 519 1.32 -31.44 10.77
N ALA A 520 1.73 -31.55 12.03
CA ALA A 520 1.95 -30.38 12.87
C ALA A 520 2.94 -29.43 12.18
N PRO A 521 2.62 -28.14 12.02
CA PRO A 521 3.56 -27.19 11.47
C PRO A 521 4.81 -27.11 12.36
N VAL A 522 6.00 -27.06 11.75
CA VAL A 522 7.24 -26.77 12.46
C VAL A 522 7.07 -25.38 13.08
N ALA A 523 7.10 -25.29 14.41
CA ALA A 523 6.69 -24.10 15.15
C ALA A 523 7.40 -22.83 14.64
N ALA A 524 6.66 -21.98 13.92
CA ALA A 524 7.04 -20.59 13.74
C ALA A 524 6.62 -19.83 15.01
N SER A 525 7.50 -19.81 16.01
CA SER A 525 7.35 -19.10 17.28
C SER A 525 7.26 -17.57 17.04
N THR A 526 6.10 -17.10 16.58
CA THR A 526 5.89 -15.70 16.19
C THR A 526 5.16 -14.85 17.23
N GLY A 527 4.98 -15.32 18.48
CA GLY A 527 4.35 -14.47 19.49
C GLY A 527 4.33 -15.02 20.92
N ARG A 528 4.24 -14.08 21.87
CA ARG A 528 4.41 -14.20 23.35
C ARG A 528 3.46 -15.16 24.09
N VAL A 529 2.54 -15.84 23.44
CA VAL A 529 1.55 -16.73 24.08
C VAL A 529 1.85 -18.17 23.72
N ALA A 530 2.01 -19.04 24.72
CA ALA A 530 2.18 -20.47 24.52
C ALA A 530 0.90 -21.06 23.92
N GLU A 531 0.97 -21.55 22.68
CA GLU A 531 -0.16 -22.15 21.99
C GLU A 531 -0.40 -23.58 22.49
N SER A 532 -1.60 -23.87 23.01
CA SER A 532 -1.93 -25.22 23.48
C SER A 532 -2.24 -26.13 22.30
N VAL A 533 -1.46 -27.20 22.13
CA VAL A 533 -1.66 -28.19 21.06
C VAL A 533 -2.69 -29.24 21.51
N VAL A 534 -3.62 -29.58 20.61
CA VAL A 534 -4.68 -30.57 20.82
C VAL A 534 -4.77 -31.45 19.59
N HIS A 535 -4.66 -32.77 19.76
CA HIS A 535 -4.89 -33.74 18.70
C HIS A 535 -6.35 -34.19 18.69
N LEU A 536 -6.95 -34.26 17.50
CA LEU A 536 -8.35 -34.61 17.31
C LEU A 536 -8.48 -36.02 16.76
N THR A 537 -9.51 -36.73 17.19
CA THR A 537 -9.95 -37.98 16.55
C THR A 537 -10.63 -37.68 15.21
N GLU A 538 -10.83 -38.71 14.39
CA GLU A 538 -11.56 -38.57 13.11
C GLU A 538 -12.98 -38.03 13.34
N ALA A 539 -13.67 -38.51 14.37
CA ALA A 539 -15.04 -38.09 14.68
C ALA A 539 -15.11 -36.62 15.11
N GLU A 540 -14.15 -36.17 15.92
CA GLU A 540 -14.08 -34.77 16.35
C GLU A 540 -13.69 -33.84 15.20
N THR A 541 -12.76 -34.28 14.36
CA THR A 541 -12.34 -33.58 13.14
C THR A 541 -13.51 -33.41 12.18
N ARG A 542 -14.26 -34.48 11.89
CA ARG A 542 -15.49 -34.44 11.08
C ARG A 542 -16.56 -33.55 11.71
N GLY A 543 -16.73 -33.59 13.03
CA GLY A 543 -17.67 -32.71 13.74
C GLY A 543 -17.34 -31.23 13.60
N LEU A 544 -16.07 -30.85 13.73
CA LEU A 544 -15.62 -29.47 13.51
C LEU A 544 -15.77 -29.05 12.05
N LEU A 545 -15.39 -29.91 11.10
CA LEU A 545 -15.57 -29.66 9.67
C LEU A 545 -17.04 -29.40 9.33
N ALA A 546 -17.96 -30.19 9.88
CA ALA A 546 -19.40 -30.01 9.64
C ALA A 546 -19.88 -28.63 10.14
N VAL A 547 -19.38 -28.15 11.28
CA VAL A 547 -19.67 -26.78 11.75
C VAL A 547 -19.10 -25.75 10.78
N PHE A 548 -17.83 -25.87 10.38
CA PHE A 548 -17.20 -24.92 9.47
C PHE A 548 -17.86 -24.90 8.09
N GLN A 549 -18.27 -26.05 7.56
CA GLN A 549 -19.04 -26.17 6.32
C GLN A 549 -20.40 -25.49 6.45
N LYS A 550 -21.14 -25.79 7.54
CA LYS A 550 -22.45 -25.17 7.81
C LYS A 550 -22.38 -23.65 7.90
N GLU A 551 -21.30 -23.13 8.48
CA GLU A 551 -21.07 -21.69 8.62
C GLU A 551 -20.46 -21.04 7.35
N GLY A 552 -20.19 -21.83 6.29
CA GLY A 552 -19.68 -21.35 5.01
C GLY A 552 -18.19 -20.98 5.02
N LEU A 553 -17.40 -21.47 5.99
CA LEU A 553 -15.98 -21.07 6.11
C LEU A 553 -15.13 -21.60 4.96
N PHE A 554 -15.55 -22.65 4.25
CA PHE A 554 -14.82 -23.20 3.10
C PHE A 554 -15.25 -22.62 1.74
N GLY A 555 -16.39 -21.93 1.68
CA GLY A 555 -16.90 -21.30 0.46
C GLY A 555 -16.67 -19.78 0.41
N PRO A 556 -17.13 -19.11 -0.67
CA PRO A 556 -16.89 -17.70 -0.92
C PRO A 556 -17.77 -16.79 -0.05
N GLU A 557 -18.76 -17.36 0.64
CA GLU A 557 -19.64 -16.65 1.57
C GLU A 557 -18.84 -16.02 2.71
N LYS A 558 -17.69 -16.62 3.04
CA LYS A 558 -16.74 -16.13 4.04
C LYS A 558 -15.34 -15.99 3.44
N LEU A 559 -15.08 -14.79 2.93
CA LEU A 559 -13.74 -14.40 2.46
C LEU A 559 -12.78 -14.27 3.65
N PRO A 560 -11.54 -14.77 3.55
CA PRO A 560 -10.53 -14.59 4.59
C PRO A 560 -10.14 -13.10 4.72
N GLY A 561 -9.48 -12.76 5.82
CA GLY A 561 -9.01 -11.40 6.12
C GLY A 561 -9.56 -10.85 7.44
N ALA A 562 -9.34 -9.55 7.64
CA ALA A 562 -9.75 -8.85 8.84
C ALA A 562 -11.20 -8.31 8.75
N ARG A 563 -11.87 -8.24 9.90
CA ARG A 563 -13.18 -7.60 10.12
C ARG A 563 -13.06 -6.72 11.37
N GLY A 564 -13.65 -5.52 11.35
CA GLY A 564 -13.51 -4.57 12.45
C GLY A 564 -12.14 -3.86 12.50
N ARG A 565 -11.94 -3.04 13.53
CA ARG A 565 -10.68 -2.33 13.78
C ARG A 565 -9.64 -3.27 14.39
N ARG A 566 -8.39 -3.11 13.94
CA ARG A 566 -7.24 -3.80 14.50
C ARG A 566 -6.84 -3.21 15.86
N GLY A 567 -6.48 -4.05 16.82
CA GLY A 567 -6.20 -3.63 18.20
C GLY A 567 -5.89 -4.75 19.21
N ALA A 568 -5.68 -4.34 20.46
CA ALA A 568 -5.49 -5.26 21.58
C ALA A 568 -6.84 -5.90 21.93
N GLY A 569 -7.07 -7.14 21.51
CA GLY A 569 -8.37 -7.83 21.62
C GLY A 569 -8.80 -8.56 20.35
N GLU A 570 -7.95 -8.56 19.31
CA GLU A 570 -8.21 -9.32 18.08
C GLU A 570 -8.36 -10.82 18.35
N ARG A 571 -9.37 -11.39 17.71
CA ARG A 571 -9.66 -12.83 17.72
C ARG A 571 -9.36 -13.36 16.33
N ALA A 572 -8.67 -14.50 16.26
CA ALA A 572 -8.24 -15.08 15.00
C ALA A 572 -8.63 -16.55 14.92
N LEU A 573 -9.06 -16.96 13.72
CA LEU A 573 -9.33 -18.34 13.36
C LEU A 573 -8.65 -18.62 12.02
N GLU A 574 -7.72 -19.54 11.99
CA GLU A 574 -7.05 -20.00 10.78
C GLU A 574 -7.31 -21.50 10.62
N LEU A 575 -7.82 -21.86 9.44
CA LEU A 575 -8.22 -23.21 9.07
C LEU A 575 -7.38 -23.67 7.90
N THR A 576 -6.82 -24.87 7.97
CA THR A 576 -6.09 -25.49 6.86
C THR A 576 -6.56 -26.93 6.68
N VAL A 577 -6.79 -27.35 5.43
CA VAL A 577 -7.19 -28.71 5.06
C VAL A 577 -6.32 -29.13 3.88
N ALA A 578 -5.55 -30.22 4.06
CA ALA A 578 -4.62 -30.73 3.04
C ALA A 578 -3.72 -29.63 2.43
N GLY A 579 -3.20 -28.73 3.29
CA GLY A 579 -2.31 -27.64 2.89
C GLY A 579 -3.00 -26.38 2.33
N ARG A 580 -4.32 -26.39 2.11
CA ARG A 580 -5.11 -25.24 1.66
C ARG A 580 -5.77 -24.58 2.86
N GLY A 581 -5.64 -23.26 3.02
CA GLY A 581 -6.12 -22.61 4.23
C GLY A 581 -6.68 -21.20 4.06
N LYS A 582 -7.45 -20.80 5.09
CA LYS A 582 -8.08 -19.49 5.26
C LYS A 582 -7.80 -18.97 6.65
N ALA A 583 -7.54 -17.67 6.75
CA ALA A 583 -7.39 -16.98 8.02
C ALA A 583 -8.44 -15.87 8.14
N PHE A 584 -9.07 -15.80 9.31
CA PHE A 584 -10.04 -14.79 9.69
C PHE A 584 -9.53 -14.06 10.92
N GLN A 585 -9.58 -12.74 10.90
CA GLN A 585 -9.28 -11.88 12.04
C GLN A 585 -10.51 -11.01 12.32
N VAL A 586 -10.96 -10.97 13.56
CA VAL A 586 -12.12 -10.18 13.99
C VAL A 586 -11.68 -9.30 15.14
N GLY A 587 -11.75 -7.99 14.93
CA GLY A 587 -11.51 -6.97 15.93
C GLY A 587 -12.55 -7.01 17.05
N GLU A 588 -12.23 -6.41 18.20
CA GLU A 588 -13.10 -6.36 19.37
C GLU A 588 -14.45 -5.66 19.08
N ASP A 589 -14.45 -4.70 18.15
CA ASP A 589 -15.61 -3.92 17.72
C ASP A 589 -16.52 -4.65 16.72
N ALA A 590 -16.06 -5.77 16.14
CA ALA A 590 -16.84 -6.56 15.20
C ALA A 590 -17.45 -7.81 15.85
N ARG A 591 -18.75 -8.01 15.62
CA ARG A 591 -19.46 -9.23 16.02
C ARG A 591 -19.99 -9.96 14.80
N GLU A 592 -19.42 -11.13 14.55
CA GLU A 592 -19.72 -11.98 13.41
C GLU A 592 -20.35 -13.28 13.93
N PRO A 593 -21.68 -13.48 13.82
CA PRO A 593 -22.35 -14.63 14.45
C PRO A 593 -21.79 -15.99 14.03
N TRP A 594 -21.35 -16.11 12.77
CA TRP A 594 -20.72 -17.33 12.25
C TRP A 594 -19.35 -17.57 12.89
N PHE A 595 -18.59 -16.51 13.16
CA PHE A 595 -17.28 -16.59 13.81
C PHE A 595 -17.44 -17.01 15.27
N GLU A 596 -18.42 -16.45 15.98
CA GLU A 596 -18.69 -16.85 17.37
C GLU A 596 -19.07 -18.33 17.48
N ARG A 597 -19.88 -18.84 16.55
CA ARG A 597 -20.25 -20.27 16.52
C ARG A 597 -19.06 -21.16 16.18
N ALA A 598 -18.25 -20.77 15.19
CA ALA A 598 -17.03 -21.49 14.84
C ALA A 598 -16.01 -21.49 16.00
N ALA A 599 -15.77 -20.35 16.64
CA ALA A 599 -14.90 -20.21 17.80
C ALA A 599 -15.43 -21.02 19.00
N ALA A 600 -16.74 -20.99 19.27
CA ALA A 600 -17.35 -21.81 20.31
C ALA A 600 -17.17 -23.31 20.04
N ALA A 601 -17.28 -23.77 18.79
CA ALA A 601 -17.02 -25.16 18.43
C ALA A 601 -15.55 -25.55 18.64
N VAL A 602 -14.60 -24.68 18.29
CA VAL A 602 -13.17 -24.88 18.56
C VAL A 602 -12.89 -24.95 20.06
N SER A 603 -13.43 -23.99 20.83
CA SER A 603 -13.32 -23.98 22.29
C SER A 603 -13.92 -25.23 22.91
N ALA A 604 -15.08 -25.70 22.45
CA ALA A 604 -15.70 -26.93 22.93
C ALA A 604 -14.88 -28.18 22.58
N ALA A 605 -14.26 -28.24 21.39
CA ALA A 605 -13.37 -29.34 21.02
C ALA A 605 -12.10 -29.36 21.87
N ARG A 606 -11.48 -28.19 22.11
CA ARG A 606 -10.33 -28.03 23.00
C ARG A 606 -10.67 -28.43 24.42
N GLU A 607 -11.81 -27.99 24.92
CA GLU A 607 -12.31 -28.24 26.27
C GLU A 607 -12.53 -29.75 26.51
N ARG A 608 -13.19 -30.44 25.57
CA ARG A 608 -13.33 -31.90 25.60
C ARG A 608 -12.00 -32.66 25.60
N ASN A 609 -10.95 -32.03 25.08
CA ASN A 609 -9.62 -32.61 24.94
C ASN A 609 -8.57 -32.06 25.93
N ARG A 610 -9.00 -31.35 26.97
CA ARG A 610 -8.09 -30.78 27.98
C ARG A 610 -7.19 -31.82 28.65
N TRP A 611 -7.66 -33.07 28.74
CA TRP A 611 -6.94 -34.20 29.32
C TRP A 611 -5.56 -34.43 28.66
N GLN A 612 -5.38 -34.01 27.40
CA GLN A 612 -4.12 -34.13 26.67
C GLN A 612 -2.98 -33.29 27.24
N ARG A 613 -3.29 -32.27 28.06
CA ARG A 613 -2.29 -31.42 28.73
C ARG A 613 -1.55 -32.15 29.85
N PHE A 614 -2.12 -33.25 30.34
CA PHE A 614 -1.60 -34.05 31.43
C PHE A 614 -0.87 -35.30 30.91
N ALA A 615 -0.25 -35.18 29.73
CA ALA A 615 0.66 -36.19 29.24
C ALA A 615 1.87 -36.32 30.19
N PRO A 616 2.29 -37.55 30.53
CA PRO A 616 3.51 -37.77 31.30
C PRO A 616 4.75 -37.14 30.62
N PRO A 617 5.71 -36.60 31.38
CA PRO A 617 6.87 -35.87 30.83
C PRO A 617 7.81 -36.75 30.00
N ASP A 618 7.77 -38.08 30.18
CA ASP A 618 8.55 -39.07 29.43
C ASP A 618 7.94 -39.41 28.06
N ARG A 619 6.76 -38.87 27.73
CA ARG A 619 6.03 -39.21 26.51
C ARG A 619 5.75 -37.99 25.66
N SER A 620 5.75 -38.21 24.34
CA SER A 620 5.24 -37.19 23.44
C SER A 620 3.72 -37.04 23.60
N GLN A 621 3.21 -35.82 23.44
CA GLN A 621 1.78 -35.55 23.52
C GLN A 621 0.98 -36.37 22.50
N TYR A 622 1.52 -36.58 21.30
CA TYR A 622 0.90 -37.39 20.27
C TYR A 622 0.81 -38.88 20.65
N SER A 623 1.90 -39.48 21.16
CA SER A 623 1.88 -40.88 21.61
C SER A 623 0.92 -41.10 22.77
N PHE A 624 0.84 -40.13 23.69
CA PHE A 624 -0.12 -40.18 24.80
C PHE A 624 -1.56 -40.08 24.29
N TRP A 625 -1.82 -39.17 23.34
CA TRP A 625 -3.12 -39.05 22.70
C TRP A 625 -3.52 -40.35 21.97
N GLN A 626 -2.62 -40.98 21.21
CA GLN A 626 -2.90 -42.24 20.52
C GLN A 626 -3.33 -43.35 21.49
N GLU A 627 -2.71 -43.44 22.66
CA GLU A 627 -3.06 -44.46 23.67
C GLU A 627 -4.41 -44.19 24.33
N GLN A 628 -4.69 -42.93 24.72
CA GLN A 628 -5.86 -42.59 25.51
C GLN A 628 -7.10 -42.32 24.65
N SER A 629 -6.92 -41.86 23.40
CA SER A 629 -8.03 -41.44 22.52
C SER A 629 -9.10 -42.51 22.27
N PRO A 630 -8.83 -43.83 22.21
CA PRO A 630 -9.90 -44.81 22.04
C PRO A 630 -10.92 -44.78 23.18
N TRP A 631 -10.48 -44.53 24.42
CA TRP A 631 -11.38 -44.39 25.57
C TRP A 631 -12.20 -43.10 25.47
N TRP A 632 -11.55 -41.97 25.18
CA TRP A 632 -12.22 -40.66 25.09
C TRP A 632 -13.19 -40.54 23.91
N SER A 633 -13.02 -41.39 22.88
CA SER A 633 -13.89 -41.47 21.70
C SER A 633 -15.22 -42.16 21.98
N LEU A 634 -15.31 -42.97 23.05
CA LEU A 634 -16.53 -43.65 23.44
C LEU A 634 -17.47 -42.70 24.20
N GLU A 635 -18.76 -43.04 24.16
CA GLU A 635 -19.76 -42.34 24.95
C GLU A 635 -19.57 -42.69 26.43
N HIS A 636 -19.36 -41.65 27.22
CA HIS A 636 -19.11 -41.73 28.66
C HIS A 636 -19.88 -40.62 29.35
N THR A 637 -20.38 -40.90 30.55
CA THR A 637 -21.06 -39.88 31.34
C THR A 637 -20.07 -38.77 31.75
N PRO A 638 -20.55 -37.55 32.05
CA PRO A 638 -19.70 -36.48 32.56
C PRO A 638 -18.88 -36.91 33.79
N ALA A 639 -19.47 -37.72 34.68
CA ALA A 639 -18.80 -38.25 35.87
C ALA A 639 -17.65 -39.20 35.55
N GLU A 640 -17.87 -40.15 34.64
CA GLU A 640 -16.81 -41.07 34.20
C GLU A 640 -15.63 -40.31 33.58
N ARG A 641 -15.91 -39.31 32.75
CA ARG A 641 -14.91 -38.41 32.15
C ARG A 641 -14.18 -37.59 33.21
N ALA A 642 -14.88 -37.10 34.22
CA ALA A 642 -14.31 -36.35 35.33
C ALA A 642 -13.36 -37.23 36.17
N VAL A 643 -13.77 -38.45 36.53
CA VAL A 643 -12.95 -39.42 37.27
C VAL A 643 -11.71 -39.82 36.47
N ARG A 644 -11.85 -40.10 35.17
CA ARG A 644 -10.70 -40.42 34.31
C ARG A 644 -9.74 -39.24 34.18
N SER A 645 -10.26 -38.02 33.99
CA SER A 645 -9.44 -36.80 33.95
C SER A 645 -8.69 -36.62 35.25
N LYS A 646 -9.37 -36.76 36.40
CA LYS A 646 -8.78 -36.66 37.74
C LYS A 646 -7.56 -37.57 37.89
N ALA A 647 -7.70 -38.84 37.49
CA ALA A 647 -6.62 -39.81 37.55
C ALA A 647 -5.40 -39.38 36.68
N LEU A 648 -5.63 -38.88 35.48
CA LEU A 648 -4.55 -38.37 34.61
C LEU A 648 -3.86 -37.14 35.21
N VAL A 649 -4.63 -36.24 35.83
CA VAL A 649 -4.10 -35.02 36.43
C VAL A 649 -3.22 -35.36 37.63
N PHE A 650 -3.70 -36.20 38.54
CA PHE A 650 -2.90 -36.68 39.66
C PHE A 650 -1.61 -37.35 39.17
N ALA A 651 -1.69 -38.23 38.17
CA ALA A 651 -0.51 -38.87 37.61
C ALA A 651 0.49 -37.86 37.03
N ALA A 652 0.02 -36.80 36.37
CA ALA A 652 0.87 -35.79 35.76
C ALA A 652 1.55 -34.87 36.78
N ILE A 653 0.85 -34.45 37.83
CA ILE A 653 1.40 -33.53 38.85
C ILE A 653 2.24 -34.25 39.91
N THR A 654 2.04 -35.56 40.08
CA THR A 654 2.84 -36.38 41.00
C THR A 654 4.29 -36.41 40.53
N GLY A 655 5.19 -35.81 41.31
CA GLY A 655 6.61 -35.68 40.97
C GLY A 655 7.01 -34.36 40.30
N GLN A 656 6.06 -33.47 39.97
CA GLN A 656 6.37 -32.10 39.52
C GLN A 656 6.75 -31.19 40.68
N ARG A 657 7.49 -30.10 40.41
CA ARG A 657 7.77 -29.07 41.42
C ARG A 657 6.52 -28.23 41.70
N PRO A 658 6.34 -27.64 42.90
CA PRO A 658 5.17 -26.82 43.22
C PRO A 658 4.84 -25.74 42.18
N SER A 659 5.87 -25.09 41.60
CA SER A 659 5.72 -24.07 40.56
C SER A 659 5.16 -24.58 39.22
N GLU A 660 5.18 -25.90 38.99
CA GLU A 660 4.71 -26.56 37.77
C GLU A 660 3.30 -27.16 37.94
N ARG A 661 2.84 -27.32 39.19
CA ARG A 661 1.56 -27.96 39.53
C ARG A 661 0.33 -27.07 39.30
N GLU A 662 0.52 -25.76 39.13
CA GLU A 662 -0.56 -24.77 39.09
C GLU A 662 -1.68 -25.15 38.10
N ALA A 663 -1.33 -25.55 36.87
CA ALA A 663 -2.31 -25.94 35.86
C ALA A 663 -3.12 -27.18 36.26
N GLY A 664 -2.47 -28.17 36.91
CA GLY A 664 -3.15 -29.36 37.41
C GLY A 664 -4.01 -29.10 38.65
N ILE A 665 -3.60 -28.16 39.51
CA ILE A 665 -4.42 -27.74 40.65
C ILE A 665 -5.70 -27.05 40.17
N GLN A 666 -5.59 -26.09 39.23
CA GLN A 666 -6.75 -25.43 38.63
C GLN A 666 -7.70 -26.42 37.95
N GLU A 667 -7.14 -27.44 37.30
CA GLU A 667 -7.89 -28.53 36.70
C GLU A 667 -8.67 -29.36 37.74
N LEU A 668 -8.02 -29.76 38.83
CA LEU A 668 -8.65 -30.48 39.94
C LEU A 668 -9.75 -29.63 40.59
N VAL A 669 -9.50 -28.35 40.88
CA VAL A 669 -10.52 -27.43 41.39
C VAL A 669 -11.77 -27.46 40.52
N ARG A 670 -11.60 -27.46 39.20
CA ARG A 670 -12.72 -27.53 38.26
C ARG A 670 -13.43 -28.87 38.29
N ILE A 671 -12.69 -29.98 38.32
CA ILE A 671 -13.26 -31.34 38.37
C ILE A 671 -14.07 -31.53 39.66
N TYR A 672 -13.60 -31.00 40.79
CA TYR A 672 -14.23 -31.17 42.11
C TYR A 672 -15.47 -30.31 42.31
N VAL A 673 -15.81 -29.42 41.38
CA VAL A 673 -17.13 -28.79 41.34
C VAL A 673 -18.21 -29.87 41.19
N GLU A 674 -17.93 -30.93 40.43
CA GLU A 674 -18.84 -32.07 40.25
C GLU A 674 -18.83 -32.98 41.50
N PRO A 675 -19.95 -33.17 42.21
CA PRO A 675 -20.00 -33.98 43.42
C PRO A 675 -19.58 -35.44 43.19
N GLU A 676 -19.92 -35.98 42.02
CA GLU A 676 -19.67 -37.37 41.63
C GLU A 676 -18.19 -37.66 41.33
N ALA A 677 -17.36 -36.63 41.15
CA ALA A 677 -15.93 -36.78 40.92
C ALA A 677 -15.09 -36.81 42.22
N ARG A 678 -15.71 -36.51 43.38
CA ARG A 678 -15.04 -36.42 44.69
C ARG A 678 -14.91 -37.81 45.30
N ASP A 679 -13.68 -38.19 45.67
CA ASP A 679 -13.44 -39.40 46.45
C ASP A 679 -12.71 -39.05 47.76
N ALA A 680 -13.12 -39.67 48.86
CA ALA A 680 -12.43 -39.51 50.14
C ALA A 680 -10.98 -40.02 50.06
N SER A 681 -10.68 -40.98 49.19
CA SER A 681 -9.32 -41.47 48.97
C SER A 681 -8.39 -40.44 48.32
N ASP A 682 -8.93 -39.38 47.72
CA ASP A 682 -8.11 -38.33 47.10
C ASP A 682 -7.40 -37.45 48.14
N PHE A 683 -7.83 -37.49 49.41
CA PHE A 683 -7.24 -36.69 50.50
C PHE A 683 -5.75 -36.98 50.69
N ASP A 684 -5.36 -38.25 50.60
CA ASP A 684 -3.95 -38.65 50.73
C ASP A 684 -3.11 -38.09 49.58
N ALA A 685 -3.67 -38.02 48.36
CA ALA A 685 -3.00 -37.40 47.22
C ALA A 685 -2.84 -35.90 47.44
N PHE A 686 -3.84 -35.21 47.99
CA PHE A 686 -3.73 -33.78 48.33
C PHE A 686 -2.71 -33.46 49.40
N LEU A 687 -2.48 -34.35 50.38
CA LEU A 687 -1.44 -34.16 51.39
C LEU A 687 -0.01 -34.25 50.83
N VAL A 688 0.16 -34.90 49.68
CA VAL A 688 1.44 -35.04 48.97
C VAL A 688 1.68 -33.89 47.98
N LEU A 689 0.61 -33.17 47.59
CA LEU A 689 0.64 -32.00 46.73
C LEU A 689 1.01 -30.73 47.48
#